data_AF-A0A8T2JJA8-F1
#
_entry.id   AF-A0A8T2JJA8-F1
#
_cell.length_a   1.000
_cell.length_b   1.000
_cell.length_c   1.000
_cell.angle_alpha   90.00
_cell.angle_beta   90.00
_cell.angle_gamma   90.00
#
_symmetry.space_group_name_H-M   'P 1'
#
loop_
_entity.id
_entity.type
_entity.pdbx_description
1 polymer ?
#
loop_
_entity_poly.entity_id
_entity_poly.type
_entity_poly.pdbx_seq_one_letter_code
_entity_poly.pdbx_strand_id
1 'polypeptide(L)'
;MKHRKVLKQLNTFGDALKTFLVGYCMYFPLVSTQGDFPKLENIGAFKPVTATPTDSTCGTPGRSVFCASDTDYKSIQTCSQLLCIQDCPHRSKTPTYQELLQPVFNNCVNKDGSDLHPMSKRNATSFIFYDHKDCFVSSPMWRTGISFTLTVWMKLEQEGEMCLIEKSADGQIVFKLTISEKETTFYYRTTNGLQAPVKVMTQGRFLVKKWIHLSVQVHQTMISFFINGMEEDGSAFASRLLIDPIFDTDTSSITIGQSINGLEKFVGRMQDFRMYQTALSNREIVEDYSGEFPCLHIQSDCRCPVSHPRLHPSLQRFCIPNGAYNATGTKILRLNADAHPLSYINDNDLETFWISSLLPSLANDNGITVTLDFDGQYQVFYVILQFYSAMPQALKIQRKKSRSSEWEDWQYFAKDCIFFGMENNGVLKYPDSINCQQLPKYTPFSRGNVTFSIFTPEPKPRPGYKDFYNTQNLQEFVKAFQMRFQMIGLYYWEDSNAYTPNSWHNYYGISEITISGRCHCNGHAEVCDRSVTPYRCLCNMNSHTDGNNCDRCLPLFNDKAFRQGDQVSANNCRRCQCNNHSFTCHYDATQDLYPNDHYRGGGGVCDNCLHNTTAEGNLSAIDVCKPCRCNKAGTISEDIPCEQIGGQCKCKTHVVGLQCDQCMDGYYNLNMSDYHGCQPCKCNSSGTRNGYITCHQYSGQCKCKPNFTGLHCDRCNLGFKQQNILGMQSCVPCDCNIYGSTNQFCNPISGQCKCREDVKGDLCNRCTDNHYGLDAYGCKECDCYSEGTIPGTICDAVTGQCTCRTNVGGRQCNECLNGYFKSSQTGSLSCLPCECDVSGTMTSPQICDKLTGQCFCKPFVSGQQCSICMPHMYNLSISNLLGCQDCDCDPLGTLIGTMCDPVSGQCKCLPHFQGRRCSQCNPGYYLSNNRDVRCVPCSCHHKGAYNETCSNENGQCYCHDLSITGQRCDQCRDLFFGFDPQMGRCQPCRCHLAGAINGSCDSLTGHCYCKVFVMGFQCSKCTENASGLEMQNPFGCSKTPDQQPPPIGHVPNSTSIALTWNPPDSPNTNRINYVLYRDGVEIYRVMDYFPYSAQSFVDNFLLPYTSYSYHIEAGSVHGSTASATVVFRTRVGIPVGNIQVYHFNNADPFSVTINWTLTSTESGPIEMYRLMYTTADLTEPNVIYEGLNTSVTLYNVLPFTRYHFSLHACTAEGCLQSSPMTVVTPQTPPSNQNPPFVTHSSSTSLSLKWNPPSQANGK
;
A
#
# COMPACT_ATOMS: atom_id res chain seq x y z
N MET A 1 -16.10 -19.83 -62.26
CA MET A 1 -17.00 -20.70 -63.06
C MET A 1 -17.36 -21.91 -62.21
N LYS A 2 -18.67 -22.17 -62.09
CA LYS A 2 -19.34 -23.47 -61.94
C LYS A 2 -18.83 -24.40 -60.81
N HIS A 3 -19.55 -24.44 -59.71
CA HIS A 3 -20.75 -25.27 -59.47
C HIS A 3 -20.39 -26.71 -59.06
N ARG A 4 -20.53 -27.07 -57.79
CA ARG A 4 -21.78 -27.55 -57.14
C ARG A 4 -22.33 -28.83 -57.78
N LYS A 5 -22.20 -29.95 -57.06
CA LYS A 5 -23.32 -30.71 -56.45
C LYS A 5 -22.92 -32.17 -56.32
N VAL A 6 -22.86 -32.67 -55.09
CA VAL A 6 -23.58 -33.89 -54.73
C VAL A 6 -24.22 -33.65 -53.36
N LEU A 7 -25.54 -33.78 -53.31
CA LEU A 7 -26.39 -33.70 -52.13
C LEU A 7 -26.73 -35.13 -51.68
N LYS A 8 -26.72 -35.34 -50.36
CA LYS A 8 -27.50 -36.32 -49.57
C LYS A 8 -27.21 -37.82 -49.75
N GLN A 9 -26.50 -38.37 -48.76
CA GLN A 9 -26.96 -39.56 -48.05
C GLN A 9 -27.17 -39.22 -46.57
N LEU A 10 -28.25 -39.78 -46.01
CA LEU A 10 -28.82 -39.51 -44.70
C LEU A 10 -28.09 -40.29 -43.59
N ASN A 11 -27.84 -39.59 -42.48
CA ASN A 11 -27.85 -40.00 -41.07
C ASN A 11 -27.57 -41.47 -40.73
N THR A 12 -26.40 -41.73 -40.15
CA THR A 12 -26.20 -42.41 -38.86
C THR A 12 -24.70 -42.42 -38.55
N PHE A 13 -24.34 -42.61 -37.28
CA PHE A 13 -22.98 -42.58 -36.70
C PHE A 13 -22.50 -41.23 -36.14
N GLY A 14 -23.05 -40.93 -34.96
CA GLY A 14 -22.21 -40.46 -33.86
C GLY A 14 -21.21 -41.55 -33.47
N ASP A 15 -20.12 -41.13 -32.83
CA ASP A 15 -18.89 -41.88 -32.52
C ASP A 15 -17.82 -41.90 -33.62
N ALA A 16 -17.19 -40.74 -33.86
CA ALA A 16 -15.76 -40.62 -34.23
C ALA A 16 -15.28 -39.16 -34.37
N LEU A 17 -15.56 -38.29 -33.39
CA LEU A 17 -14.89 -36.98 -33.30
C LEU A 17 -14.66 -36.57 -31.83
N LYS A 18 -13.89 -37.38 -31.09
CA LYS A 18 -13.53 -37.12 -29.69
C LYS A 18 -12.05 -37.42 -29.39
N THR A 19 -11.17 -37.23 -30.37
CA THR A 19 -9.73 -37.55 -30.22
C THR A 19 -8.77 -36.57 -30.92
N PHE A 20 -9.18 -35.33 -31.15
CA PHE A 20 -8.28 -34.26 -31.62
C PHE A 20 -8.72 -32.89 -31.09
N LEU A 21 -8.68 -32.67 -29.76
CA LEU A 21 -8.79 -31.34 -29.11
C LEU A 21 -8.60 -31.36 -27.58
N VAL A 22 -7.63 -32.11 -27.04
CA VAL A 22 -7.20 -31.94 -25.64
C VAL A 22 -5.67 -32.07 -25.58
N GLY A 23 -5.01 -30.99 -25.97
CA GLY A 23 -3.56 -30.90 -25.99
C GLY A 23 -3.12 -29.45 -25.92
N TYR A 24 -3.76 -28.66 -25.06
CA TYR A 24 -3.30 -27.33 -24.67
C TYR A 24 -3.83 -27.00 -23.28
N CYS A 25 -2.96 -26.39 -22.47
CA CYS A 25 -3.18 -25.87 -21.11
C CYS A 25 -3.15 -26.87 -19.95
N MET A 26 -1.96 -27.10 -19.41
CA MET A 26 -1.65 -26.83 -17.98
C MET A 26 -0.13 -26.65 -17.82
N TYR A 27 0.37 -25.51 -18.31
CA TYR A 27 1.56 -24.90 -17.73
C TYR A 27 1.11 -24.26 -16.43
N PHE A 28 1.61 -24.72 -15.29
CA PHE A 28 1.48 -24.00 -14.02
C PHE A 28 2.44 -22.81 -14.06
N PRO A 29 1.96 -21.55 -14.05
CA PRO A 29 2.86 -20.40 -13.96
C PRO A 29 3.36 -20.23 -12.52
N LEU A 30 4.61 -19.80 -12.43
CA LEU A 30 5.43 -19.70 -11.22
C LEU A 30 4.90 -18.64 -10.24
N VAL A 31 4.86 -18.99 -8.95
CA VAL A 31 4.60 -18.06 -7.85
C VAL A 31 5.70 -16.99 -7.82
N SER A 32 5.34 -15.72 -8.03
CA SER A 32 6.27 -14.59 -7.83
C SER A 32 6.64 -14.50 -6.35
N THR A 33 7.92 -14.35 -6.05
CA THR A 33 8.45 -14.24 -4.69
C THR A 33 8.58 -12.80 -4.22
N GLN A 34 8.49 -11.81 -5.12
CA GLN A 34 8.50 -10.37 -4.83
C GLN A 34 7.18 -9.74 -5.27
N GLY A 35 6.75 -8.65 -4.62
CA GLY A 35 5.61 -7.87 -5.07
C GLY A 35 5.85 -7.29 -6.47
N ASP A 36 4.86 -7.42 -7.35
CA ASP A 36 4.88 -6.85 -8.68
C ASP A 36 4.38 -5.39 -8.62
N PHE A 37 5.24 -4.44 -8.98
CA PHE A 37 4.92 -3.02 -8.95
C PHE A 37 5.00 -2.40 -10.34
N PRO A 38 4.08 -1.47 -10.68
CA PRO A 38 4.18 -0.75 -11.94
C PRO A 38 5.42 0.14 -11.99
N LYS A 39 5.94 0.35 -13.21
CA LYS A 39 7.10 1.22 -13.46
C LYS A 39 6.80 2.67 -13.05
N LEU A 40 7.85 3.39 -12.63
CA LEU A 40 7.78 4.82 -12.37
C LEU A 40 7.74 5.58 -13.69
N GLU A 41 6.77 6.47 -13.84
CA GLU A 41 6.54 7.26 -15.04
C GLU A 41 6.10 8.69 -14.67
N ASN A 42 6.10 9.62 -15.64
CA ASN A 42 5.50 10.94 -15.45
C ASN A 42 3.98 10.83 -15.42
N ILE A 43 3.40 10.59 -14.24
CA ILE A 43 1.95 10.39 -14.07
C ILE A 43 1.15 11.70 -14.19
N GLY A 44 1.83 12.85 -14.16
CA GLY A 44 1.23 14.15 -14.41
C GLY A 44 1.00 14.44 -15.90
N ALA A 45 1.69 13.74 -16.81
CA ALA A 45 1.63 13.98 -18.24
C ALA A 45 0.21 13.78 -18.80
N PHE A 46 -0.24 14.74 -19.60
CA PHE A 46 -1.55 14.76 -20.26
C PHE A 46 -2.76 14.62 -19.34
N LYS A 47 -2.59 14.88 -18.03
CA LYS A 47 -3.67 14.89 -17.05
C LYS A 47 -4.40 16.23 -17.02
N PRO A 48 -5.68 16.27 -16.61
CA PRO A 48 -6.41 17.52 -16.43
C PRO A 48 -5.66 18.46 -15.49
N VAL A 49 -5.39 19.67 -15.98
CA VAL A 49 -4.72 20.74 -15.24
C VAL A 49 -5.63 21.96 -15.18
N THR A 50 -5.72 22.57 -13.99
CA THR A 50 -6.52 23.77 -13.75
C THR A 50 -5.72 24.78 -12.96
N ALA A 51 -6.01 26.07 -13.17
CA ALA A 51 -5.38 27.14 -12.43
C ALA A 51 -6.45 27.99 -11.72
N THR A 52 -6.11 28.49 -10.54
CA THR A 52 -6.95 29.39 -9.75
C THR A 52 -6.17 30.68 -9.48
N PRO A 53 -6.71 31.85 -9.86
CA PRO A 53 -7.99 32.09 -10.56
C PRO A 53 -8.08 31.44 -11.97
N THR A 54 -9.29 31.20 -12.51
CA THR A 54 -9.45 30.53 -13.82
C THR A 54 -8.86 31.32 -14.97
N ASP A 55 -8.87 32.65 -14.87
CA ASP A 55 -8.35 33.58 -15.89
C ASP A 55 -6.87 33.91 -15.65
N SER A 56 -6.14 32.99 -15.01
CA SER A 56 -4.74 33.16 -14.64
C SER A 56 -3.75 32.83 -15.75
N THR A 57 -4.22 32.50 -16.97
CA THR A 57 -3.35 32.24 -18.13
C THR A 57 -3.21 33.53 -18.95
N CYS A 58 -2.03 33.78 -19.51
CA CYS A 58 -1.87 34.93 -20.40
C CYS A 58 -2.76 34.80 -21.63
N GLY A 59 -3.22 35.91 -22.19
CA GLY A 59 -4.09 35.93 -23.36
C GLY A 59 -5.56 35.54 -23.09
N THR A 60 -5.97 35.35 -21.82
CA THR A 60 -7.38 35.12 -21.44
C THR A 60 -7.90 36.23 -20.51
N PRO A 61 -9.07 36.86 -20.79
CA PRO A 61 -10.01 36.59 -21.89
C PRO A 61 -9.62 37.22 -23.24
N GLY A 62 -8.53 37.99 -23.30
CA GLY A 62 -8.05 38.62 -24.52
C GLY A 62 -6.53 38.78 -24.51
N ARG A 63 -5.96 39.26 -25.62
CA ARG A 63 -4.51 39.39 -25.84
C ARG A 63 -3.83 40.12 -24.69
N SER A 64 -2.72 39.59 -24.23
CA SER A 64 -1.89 40.20 -23.19
C SER A 64 -0.44 40.34 -23.65
N VAL A 65 0.35 41.11 -22.92
CA VAL A 65 1.78 41.32 -23.17
C VAL A 65 2.53 40.97 -21.89
N PHE A 66 3.68 40.33 -22.04
CA PHE A 66 4.61 40.03 -20.96
C PHE A 66 6.04 40.32 -21.43
N CYS A 67 7.00 40.45 -20.51
CA CYS A 67 8.40 40.57 -20.91
C CYS A 67 9.04 39.20 -21.10
N ALA A 68 9.88 39.02 -22.11
CA ALA A 68 10.72 37.83 -22.20
C ALA A 68 11.61 37.70 -20.95
N SER A 69 11.65 36.52 -20.35
CA SER A 69 12.50 36.23 -19.20
C SER A 69 13.88 35.78 -19.68
N ASP A 70 14.91 36.58 -19.38
CA ASP A 70 16.31 36.20 -19.61
C ASP A 70 16.87 35.47 -18.38
N THR A 71 18.03 34.86 -18.49
CA THR A 71 18.76 34.28 -17.36
C THR A 71 19.47 35.33 -16.49
N ASP A 72 19.72 36.54 -17.02
CA ASP A 72 20.34 37.66 -16.29
C ASP A 72 19.31 38.43 -15.47
N TYR A 73 19.56 38.59 -14.17
CA TYR A 73 18.69 39.34 -13.25
C TYR A 73 18.55 40.83 -13.63
N LYS A 74 19.53 41.43 -14.33
CA LYS A 74 19.45 42.82 -14.80
C LYS A 74 18.36 43.01 -15.85
N SER A 75 17.94 41.93 -16.52
CA SER A 75 16.83 41.97 -17.47
C SER A 75 15.50 42.33 -16.81
N ILE A 76 15.36 42.24 -15.47
CA ILE A 76 14.13 42.64 -14.77
C ILE A 76 13.79 44.14 -14.95
N GLN A 77 14.78 44.95 -15.34
CA GLN A 77 14.64 46.39 -15.61
C GLN A 77 14.22 46.69 -17.06
N THR A 78 14.55 45.82 -18.01
CA THR A 78 14.28 46.00 -19.44
C THR A 78 13.20 45.03 -19.91
N CYS A 79 12.30 45.49 -20.77
CA CYS A 79 11.23 44.63 -21.25
C CYS A 79 11.30 44.44 -22.76
N SER A 80 11.75 43.26 -23.17
CA SER A 80 11.49 42.74 -24.52
C SER A 80 10.06 42.19 -24.54
N GLN A 81 9.12 43.03 -24.92
CA GLN A 81 7.69 42.66 -24.94
C GLN A 81 7.42 41.50 -25.91
N LEU A 82 6.75 40.47 -25.41
CA LEU A 82 6.18 39.38 -26.19
C LEU A 82 4.66 39.39 -26.05
N LEU A 83 3.98 39.00 -27.13
CA LEU A 83 2.54 38.84 -27.15
C LEU A 83 2.17 37.47 -26.55
N CYS A 84 1.01 37.41 -25.91
CA CYS A 84 0.38 36.13 -25.60
C CYS A 84 -1.05 36.11 -26.15
N ILE A 85 -1.30 35.15 -27.04
CA ILE A 85 -2.53 35.05 -27.80
C ILE A 85 -3.04 33.61 -27.74
N GLN A 86 -4.14 33.38 -27.03
CA GLN A 86 -4.77 32.06 -26.91
C GLN A 86 -5.77 31.78 -28.03
N ASP A 87 -6.03 32.75 -28.92
CA ASP A 87 -6.94 32.60 -30.05
C ASP A 87 -6.44 31.52 -31.03
N CYS A 88 -7.35 30.69 -31.52
CA CYS A 88 -7.04 29.70 -32.54
C CYS A 88 -6.69 30.40 -33.87
N PRO A 89 -5.50 30.16 -34.46
CA PRO A 89 -5.04 30.87 -35.65
C PRO A 89 -5.87 30.56 -36.92
N HIS A 90 -6.66 29.49 -36.87
CA HIS A 90 -7.47 29.03 -38.00
C HIS A 90 -8.97 29.07 -37.68
N ARG A 91 -9.48 28.07 -36.95
CA ARG A 91 -10.89 27.97 -36.55
C ARG A 91 -11.01 27.36 -35.16
N SER A 92 -12.06 27.75 -34.44
CA SER A 92 -12.46 27.15 -33.17
C SER A 92 -13.78 26.36 -33.28
N LYS A 93 -14.54 26.52 -34.37
CA LYS A 93 -15.84 25.87 -34.59
C LYS A 93 -15.96 25.30 -35.99
N THR A 94 -16.77 24.25 -36.11
CA THR A 94 -17.12 23.61 -37.39
C THR A 94 -17.81 24.62 -38.30
N PRO A 95 -17.42 24.71 -39.58
CA PRO A 95 -18.04 25.63 -40.54
C PRO A 95 -19.51 25.27 -40.77
N THR A 96 -20.31 26.25 -41.18
CA THR A 96 -21.72 26.05 -41.54
C THR A 96 -21.83 25.19 -42.79
N TYR A 97 -22.84 24.33 -42.83
CA TYR A 97 -23.12 23.45 -43.97
C TYR A 97 -24.44 23.80 -44.65
N GLN A 98 -24.58 23.33 -45.89
CA GLN A 98 -25.84 23.32 -46.64
C GLN A 98 -26.42 21.91 -46.64
N GLU A 99 -27.70 21.77 -46.30
CA GLU A 99 -28.45 20.52 -46.41
C GLU A 99 -28.85 20.28 -47.86
N LEU A 100 -28.48 19.12 -48.41
CA LEU A 100 -28.68 18.82 -49.81
C LEU A 100 -30.03 18.17 -50.12
N LEU A 101 -30.70 17.60 -49.11
CA LEU A 101 -31.99 16.90 -49.22
C LEU A 101 -33.22 17.80 -48.97
N GLN A 102 -33.13 19.11 -49.24
CA GLN A 102 -34.26 20.06 -49.13
C GLN A 102 -35.03 20.21 -50.46
N PRO A 103 -36.38 20.33 -50.48
CA PRO A 103 -37.15 19.69 -51.55
C PRO A 103 -37.62 20.59 -52.71
N VAL A 104 -37.48 20.04 -53.92
CA VAL A 104 -38.55 20.03 -54.94
C VAL A 104 -38.87 18.56 -55.19
N PHE A 105 -39.98 18.06 -54.65
CA PHE A 105 -40.29 16.63 -54.65
C PHE A 105 -40.78 16.15 -56.03
N ASN A 106 -40.04 15.20 -56.62
CA ASN A 106 -40.59 14.27 -57.61
C ASN A 106 -41.27 13.08 -56.89
N ASN A 107 -42.26 12.44 -57.53
CA ASN A 107 -43.20 11.48 -56.93
C ASN A 107 -42.59 10.20 -56.28
N CYS A 108 -41.28 9.96 -56.32
CA CYS A 108 -40.67 8.72 -55.84
C CYS A 108 -39.78 8.85 -54.59
N VAL A 109 -39.49 10.05 -54.07
CA VAL A 109 -38.68 10.21 -52.85
C VAL A 109 -39.58 10.50 -51.66
N ASN A 110 -39.63 9.58 -50.70
CA ASN A 110 -40.53 9.68 -49.54
C ASN A 110 -39.74 9.92 -48.24
N LYS A 111 -40.30 10.72 -47.34
CA LYS A 111 -39.77 10.87 -45.97
C LYS A 111 -40.10 9.65 -45.13
N ASP A 112 -39.16 9.22 -44.31
CA ASP A 112 -39.29 8.11 -43.36
C ASP A 112 -38.82 8.58 -41.98
N GLY A 113 -39.74 8.58 -41.01
CA GLY A 113 -39.46 8.89 -39.61
C GLY A 113 -39.21 7.65 -38.74
N SER A 114 -39.30 6.45 -39.32
CA SER A 114 -39.26 5.18 -38.58
C SER A 114 -37.90 4.49 -38.61
N ASP A 115 -37.17 4.56 -39.74
CA ASP A 115 -35.83 4.00 -39.92
C ASP A 115 -34.82 5.14 -40.09
N LEU A 116 -34.15 5.47 -38.99
CA LEU A 116 -33.20 6.58 -38.88
C LEU A 116 -31.81 6.04 -38.56
N HIS A 117 -30.75 6.79 -38.88
CA HIS A 117 -29.39 6.40 -38.49
C HIS A 117 -29.22 6.40 -36.95
N PRO A 118 -28.28 5.63 -36.39
CA PRO A 118 -28.18 5.39 -34.94
C PRO A 118 -28.05 6.64 -34.06
N MET A 119 -27.50 7.74 -34.60
CA MET A 119 -27.22 8.99 -33.89
C MET A 119 -28.25 10.10 -34.18
N SER A 120 -29.40 9.74 -34.75
CA SER A 120 -30.45 10.70 -35.13
C SER A 120 -31.10 11.40 -33.94
N LYS A 121 -31.36 12.70 -34.08
CA LYS A 121 -32.16 13.48 -33.12
C LYS A 121 -33.63 13.06 -33.17
N ARG A 122 -34.39 13.28 -32.07
CA ARG A 122 -35.81 12.86 -31.93
C ARG A 122 -36.78 13.36 -33.02
N ASN A 123 -36.43 14.42 -33.78
CA ASN A 123 -37.25 14.99 -34.86
C ASN A 123 -36.62 14.83 -36.25
N ALA A 124 -35.66 13.91 -36.42
CA ALA A 124 -34.98 13.71 -37.70
C ALA A 124 -35.84 12.87 -38.67
N THR A 125 -35.58 13.02 -39.97
CA THR A 125 -36.25 12.27 -41.03
C THR A 125 -35.23 11.76 -42.03
N SER A 126 -35.29 10.48 -42.39
CA SER A 126 -34.55 9.92 -43.51
C SER A 126 -35.40 10.01 -44.80
N PHE A 127 -34.76 9.81 -45.95
CA PHE A 127 -35.39 9.89 -47.28
C PHE A 127 -35.18 8.58 -48.02
N ILE A 128 -36.27 7.95 -48.45
CA ILE A 128 -36.27 6.69 -49.20
C ILE A 128 -36.22 6.99 -50.69
N PHE A 129 -35.27 6.35 -51.38
CA PHE A 129 -35.15 6.33 -52.83
C PHE A 129 -35.51 4.93 -53.35
N TYR A 130 -36.55 4.84 -54.17
CA TYR A 130 -36.98 3.59 -54.80
C TYR A 130 -36.30 3.37 -56.14
N ASP A 131 -36.26 2.11 -56.60
CA ASP A 131 -35.86 1.80 -57.98
C ASP A 131 -36.96 2.22 -58.96
N HIS A 132 -36.96 3.50 -59.32
CA HIS A 132 -37.87 4.11 -60.30
C HIS A 132 -37.08 4.99 -61.27
N LYS A 133 -37.63 5.23 -62.47
CA LYS A 133 -37.06 6.20 -63.42
C LYS A 133 -37.34 7.63 -62.95
N ASP A 134 -36.42 8.56 -63.17
CA ASP A 134 -36.52 9.96 -62.71
C ASP A 134 -36.62 10.11 -61.19
N CYS A 135 -35.90 9.23 -60.46
CA CYS A 135 -35.90 9.19 -59.00
C CYS A 135 -34.70 9.88 -58.37
N PHE A 136 -34.75 11.21 -58.39
CA PHE A 136 -33.68 12.06 -57.87
C PHE A 136 -34.22 13.28 -57.13
N VAL A 137 -33.35 13.90 -56.34
CA VAL A 137 -33.56 15.22 -55.74
C VAL A 137 -32.68 16.23 -56.46
N SER A 138 -33.28 17.31 -56.94
CA SER A 138 -32.57 18.48 -57.42
C SER A 138 -32.24 19.40 -56.25
N SER A 139 -30.96 19.73 -56.09
CA SER A 139 -30.50 20.60 -55.00
C SER A 139 -30.10 21.99 -55.54
N PRO A 140 -30.15 23.06 -54.73
CA PRO A 140 -29.77 24.41 -55.18
C PRO A 140 -28.34 24.44 -55.73
N MET A 141 -28.06 25.28 -56.72
CA MET A 141 -26.73 25.38 -57.31
C MET A 141 -25.73 25.94 -56.29
N TRP A 142 -24.59 25.26 -56.10
CA TRP A 142 -23.42 25.81 -55.40
C TRP A 142 -22.17 25.66 -56.24
N ARG A 143 -21.26 26.63 -56.16
CA ARG A 143 -19.96 26.55 -56.82
C ARG A 143 -19.03 25.65 -56.01
N THR A 144 -18.37 24.70 -56.68
CA THR A 144 -17.25 23.98 -56.08
C THR A 144 -16.06 24.92 -56.01
N GLY A 145 -15.68 25.27 -54.79
CA GLY A 145 -14.45 26.04 -54.55
C GLY A 145 -13.21 25.16 -54.67
N ILE A 146 -12.06 25.73 -54.29
CA ILE A 146 -10.77 25.03 -54.19
C ILE A 146 -10.84 23.89 -53.15
N SER A 147 -11.83 23.88 -52.26
CA SER A 147 -12.01 22.85 -51.24
C SER A 147 -13.47 22.68 -50.86
N PHE A 148 -13.89 21.45 -50.59
CA PHE A 148 -15.21 21.15 -50.05
C PHE A 148 -15.23 19.80 -49.33
N THR A 149 -16.25 19.57 -48.51
CA THR A 149 -16.52 18.27 -47.89
C THR A 149 -17.98 17.90 -48.10
N LEU A 150 -18.23 16.71 -48.61
CA LEU A 150 -19.57 16.11 -48.68
C LEU A 150 -19.67 15.06 -47.58
N THR A 151 -20.75 15.07 -46.81
CA THR A 151 -21.03 14.04 -45.80
C THR A 151 -22.45 13.52 -45.94
N VAL A 152 -22.66 12.21 -45.76
CA VAL A 152 -23.99 11.60 -45.89
C VAL A 152 -24.10 10.35 -45.03
N TRP A 153 -25.23 10.22 -44.34
CA TRP A 153 -25.67 8.93 -43.80
C TRP A 153 -26.51 8.20 -44.84
N MET A 154 -26.19 6.95 -45.10
CA MET A 154 -26.90 6.15 -46.09
C MET A 154 -27.05 4.70 -45.69
N LYS A 155 -28.12 4.07 -46.15
CA LYS A 155 -28.43 2.65 -45.95
C LYS A 155 -28.82 2.06 -47.29
N LEU A 156 -27.93 1.27 -47.88
CA LEU A 156 -28.15 0.61 -49.16
C LEU A 156 -29.18 -0.50 -48.99
N GLU A 157 -30.13 -0.63 -49.91
CA GLU A 157 -31.14 -1.72 -49.89
C GLU A 157 -30.89 -2.80 -50.95
N GLN A 158 -30.01 -2.53 -51.92
CA GLN A 158 -29.61 -3.47 -52.97
C GLN A 158 -28.09 -3.44 -53.16
N GLU A 159 -27.57 -4.46 -53.84
CA GLU A 159 -26.18 -4.52 -54.32
C GLU A 159 -26.08 -3.90 -55.72
N GLY A 160 -24.91 -3.37 -56.07
CA GLY A 160 -24.64 -2.77 -57.38
C GLY A 160 -24.06 -1.35 -57.31
N GLU A 161 -23.66 -0.83 -58.47
CA GLU A 161 -23.15 0.54 -58.60
C GLU A 161 -24.31 1.55 -58.56
N MET A 162 -24.29 2.42 -57.56
CA MET A 162 -25.33 3.41 -57.29
C MET A 162 -24.75 4.83 -57.31
N CYS A 163 -25.46 5.77 -57.93
CA CYS A 163 -25.06 7.18 -57.95
C CYS A 163 -25.59 7.93 -56.73
N LEU A 164 -24.69 8.45 -55.90
CA LEU A 164 -25.06 9.28 -54.75
C LEU A 164 -25.38 10.70 -55.16
N ILE A 165 -24.45 11.31 -55.90
CA ILE A 165 -24.53 12.70 -56.32
C ILE A 165 -23.78 12.89 -57.63
N GLU A 166 -24.41 13.60 -58.55
CA GLU A 166 -23.81 14.07 -59.78
C GLU A 166 -23.99 15.57 -59.89
N LYS A 167 -22.89 16.28 -60.14
CA LYS A 167 -22.88 17.68 -60.52
C LYS A 167 -22.49 17.77 -61.98
N SER A 168 -23.31 18.46 -62.77
CA SER A 168 -23.08 18.66 -64.19
C SER A 168 -23.18 20.12 -64.57
N ALA A 169 -22.44 20.56 -65.59
CA ALA A 169 -22.58 21.88 -66.19
C ALA A 169 -22.66 21.72 -67.71
N ASP A 170 -23.63 22.39 -68.35
CA ASP A 170 -23.90 22.30 -69.78
C ASP A 170 -24.05 20.85 -70.29
N GLY A 171 -24.67 19.98 -69.48
CA GLY A 171 -24.89 18.56 -69.79
C GLY A 171 -23.66 17.66 -69.63
N GLN A 172 -22.58 18.17 -69.03
CA GLN A 172 -21.34 17.43 -68.86
C GLN A 172 -20.93 17.32 -67.38
N ILE A 173 -20.33 16.18 -66.99
CA ILE A 173 -19.97 15.89 -65.59
C ILE A 173 -18.89 16.87 -65.09
N VAL A 174 -19.18 17.58 -64.00
CA VAL A 174 -18.20 18.31 -63.17
C VAL A 174 -17.56 17.33 -62.20
N PHE A 175 -18.40 16.66 -61.39
CA PHE A 175 -18.01 15.47 -60.65
C PHE A 175 -19.20 14.54 -60.43
N LYS A 176 -18.94 13.24 -60.27
CA LYS A 176 -19.94 12.22 -59.95
C LYS A 176 -19.39 11.26 -58.92
N LEU A 177 -20.13 10.99 -57.86
CA LEU A 177 -19.77 10.03 -56.83
C LEU A 177 -20.71 8.81 -56.89
N THR A 178 -20.10 7.65 -57.10
CA THR A 178 -20.79 6.36 -57.15
C THR A 178 -20.24 5.43 -56.09
N ILE A 179 -21.09 4.57 -55.56
CA ILE A 179 -20.75 3.60 -54.53
C ILE A 179 -21.25 2.21 -54.91
N SER A 180 -20.58 1.19 -54.39
CA SER A 180 -21.00 -0.21 -54.43
C SER A 180 -20.43 -0.94 -53.22
N GLU A 181 -20.82 -2.19 -53.01
CA GLU A 181 -20.23 -3.09 -52.03
C GLU A 181 -18.74 -3.42 -52.26
N LYS A 182 -18.19 -3.13 -53.45
CA LYS A 182 -16.79 -3.44 -53.82
C LYS A 182 -15.88 -2.23 -53.90
N GLU A 183 -16.37 -1.15 -54.51
CA GLU A 183 -15.61 0.07 -54.73
C GLU A 183 -16.48 1.33 -54.66
N THR A 184 -15.86 2.43 -54.28
CA THR A 184 -16.36 3.80 -54.43
C THR A 184 -15.59 4.47 -55.57
N THR A 185 -16.31 5.03 -56.53
CA THR A 185 -15.73 5.64 -57.73
C THR A 185 -16.12 7.13 -57.82
N PHE A 186 -15.11 7.99 -57.92
CA PHE A 186 -15.26 9.43 -58.06
C PHE A 186 -14.78 9.88 -59.44
N TYR A 187 -15.73 10.30 -60.27
CA TYR A 187 -15.49 10.89 -61.59
C TYR A 187 -15.35 12.40 -61.42
N TYR A 188 -14.40 13.00 -62.13
CA TYR A 188 -14.16 14.44 -62.05
C TYR A 188 -13.64 15.00 -63.36
N ARG A 189 -13.86 16.29 -63.55
CA ARG A 189 -13.41 17.05 -64.70
C ARG A 189 -12.42 18.13 -64.29
N THR A 190 -11.50 18.38 -65.20
CA THR A 190 -10.48 19.43 -65.13
C THR A 190 -10.64 20.36 -66.34
N THR A 191 -9.83 21.42 -66.43
CA THR A 191 -9.76 22.27 -67.63
C THR A 191 -9.41 21.47 -68.90
N ASN A 192 -8.73 20.33 -68.76
CA ASN A 192 -8.33 19.43 -69.84
C ASN A 192 -9.40 18.39 -70.20
N GLY A 193 -10.60 18.46 -69.61
CA GLY A 193 -11.70 17.53 -69.84
C GLY A 193 -11.92 16.53 -68.69
N LEU A 194 -12.71 15.48 -68.99
CA LEU A 194 -13.05 14.41 -68.04
C LEU A 194 -11.83 13.52 -67.81
N GLN A 195 -11.46 13.31 -66.54
CA GLN A 195 -10.31 12.52 -66.16
C GLN A 195 -10.67 11.07 -65.83
N ALA A 196 -9.63 10.22 -65.76
CA ALA A 196 -9.79 8.86 -65.26
C ALA A 196 -10.36 8.90 -63.82
N PRO A 197 -11.38 8.10 -63.50
CA PRO A 197 -12.03 8.17 -62.22
C PRO A 197 -11.14 7.62 -61.10
N VAL A 198 -11.24 8.24 -59.93
CA VAL A 198 -10.57 7.77 -58.71
C VAL A 198 -11.38 6.61 -58.13
N LYS A 199 -10.77 5.43 -58.08
CA LYS A 199 -11.39 4.22 -57.50
C LYS A 199 -10.78 3.89 -56.14
N VAL A 200 -11.63 3.64 -55.16
CA VAL A 200 -11.25 3.20 -53.82
C VAL A 200 -11.94 1.86 -53.54
N MET A 201 -11.15 0.83 -53.26
CA MET A 201 -11.66 -0.50 -52.90
C MET A 201 -12.26 -0.46 -51.50
N THR A 202 -13.52 -0.88 -51.37
CA THR A 202 -14.34 -0.74 -50.15
C THR A 202 -14.99 -2.06 -49.73
N GLN A 203 -14.51 -3.18 -50.28
CA GLN A 203 -15.01 -4.52 -50.01
C GLN A 203 -15.06 -4.80 -48.49
N GLY A 204 -16.27 -5.07 -47.99
CA GLY A 204 -16.52 -5.34 -46.57
C GLY A 204 -16.77 -4.11 -45.70
N ARG A 205 -16.66 -2.89 -46.23
CA ARG A 205 -16.99 -1.64 -45.51
C ARG A 205 -18.43 -1.17 -45.79
N PHE A 206 -18.92 -1.30 -47.03
CA PHE A 206 -20.33 -1.04 -47.36
C PHE A 206 -21.18 -2.31 -47.19
N LEU A 207 -22.01 -2.33 -46.15
CA LEU A 207 -22.90 -3.45 -45.84
C LEU A 207 -24.35 -3.09 -46.17
N VAL A 208 -24.98 -3.86 -47.06
CA VAL A 208 -26.39 -3.69 -47.42
C VAL A 208 -27.27 -3.86 -46.17
N LYS A 209 -28.31 -3.03 -46.06
CA LYS A 209 -29.24 -2.92 -44.93
C LYS A 209 -28.62 -2.42 -43.62
N LYS A 210 -27.41 -1.85 -43.65
CA LYS A 210 -26.81 -1.14 -42.51
C LYS A 210 -26.60 0.34 -42.84
N TRP A 211 -26.76 1.17 -41.82
CA TRP A 211 -26.42 2.59 -41.90
C TRP A 211 -24.91 2.78 -41.94
N ILE A 212 -24.45 3.58 -42.89
CA ILE A 212 -23.05 3.89 -43.15
C ILE A 212 -22.94 5.40 -43.32
N HIS A 213 -21.95 6.01 -42.69
CA HIS A 213 -21.60 7.40 -42.91
C HIS A 213 -20.44 7.47 -43.89
N LEU A 214 -20.59 8.27 -44.93
CA LEU A 214 -19.54 8.53 -45.92
C LEU A 214 -19.24 10.02 -45.94
N SER A 215 -17.97 10.36 -45.73
CA SER A 215 -17.46 11.71 -45.93
C SER A 215 -16.40 11.73 -47.02
N VAL A 216 -16.56 12.61 -48.00
CA VAL A 216 -15.61 12.83 -49.09
C VAL A 216 -15.11 14.27 -49.00
N GLN A 217 -13.83 14.41 -48.68
CA GLN A 217 -13.15 15.68 -48.52
C GLN A 217 -12.26 15.93 -49.72
N VAL A 218 -12.34 17.12 -50.31
CA VAL A 218 -11.46 17.57 -51.41
C VAL A 218 -10.77 18.87 -51.00
N HIS A 219 -9.45 18.93 -51.15
CA HIS A 219 -8.64 20.14 -51.01
C HIS A 219 -7.63 20.21 -52.15
N GLN A 220 -7.78 21.19 -53.04
CA GLN A 220 -6.99 21.34 -54.27
C GLN A 220 -7.03 20.06 -55.11
N THR A 221 -5.93 19.30 -55.14
CA THR A 221 -5.80 18.02 -55.84
C THR A 221 -5.84 16.82 -54.90
N MET A 222 -6.02 16.99 -53.59
CA MET A 222 -6.13 15.87 -52.66
C MET A 222 -7.59 15.53 -52.41
N ILE A 223 -7.98 14.28 -52.66
CA ILE A 223 -9.29 13.73 -52.28
C ILE A 223 -9.11 12.67 -51.19
N SER A 224 -9.93 12.73 -50.15
CA SER A 224 -9.89 11.81 -49.01
C SER A 224 -11.28 11.27 -48.70
N PHE A 225 -11.36 9.96 -48.48
CA PHE A 225 -12.59 9.22 -48.21
C PHE A 225 -12.58 8.71 -46.76
N PHE A 226 -13.68 8.91 -46.06
CA PHE A 226 -13.89 8.52 -44.68
C PHE A 226 -15.16 7.69 -44.60
N ILE A 227 -15.10 6.52 -43.98
CA ILE A 227 -16.23 5.61 -43.86
C ILE A 227 -16.42 5.32 -42.37
N ASN A 228 -17.56 5.75 -41.83
CA ASN A 228 -17.88 5.67 -40.40
C ASN A 228 -16.84 6.35 -39.50
N GLY A 229 -16.39 7.55 -39.88
CA GLY A 229 -15.36 8.32 -39.14
C GLY A 229 -13.94 8.14 -39.71
N MET A 230 -12.95 8.14 -38.83
CA MET A 230 -11.52 7.99 -39.17
C MET A 230 -10.98 6.62 -38.74
N GLU A 231 -9.85 6.20 -39.30
CA GLU A 231 -9.15 4.99 -38.85
C GLU A 231 -8.46 5.25 -37.48
N GLU A 232 -8.02 4.18 -36.80
CA GLU A 232 -7.44 4.26 -35.44
C GLU A 232 -6.22 5.19 -35.33
N ASP A 233 -5.43 5.33 -36.40
CA ASP A 233 -4.27 6.22 -36.47
C ASP A 233 -4.64 7.69 -36.80
N GLY A 234 -5.94 7.98 -36.92
CA GLY A 234 -6.48 9.28 -37.30
C GLY A 234 -6.40 9.61 -38.79
N SER A 235 -6.10 8.65 -39.66
CA SER A 235 -6.12 8.86 -41.11
C SER A 235 -7.52 8.74 -41.71
N ALA A 236 -7.64 9.22 -42.96
CA ALA A 236 -8.75 8.85 -43.84
C ALA A 236 -8.67 7.36 -44.19
N PHE A 237 -9.79 6.74 -44.56
CA PHE A 237 -9.82 5.38 -45.09
C PHE A 237 -8.99 5.25 -46.37
N ALA A 238 -9.06 6.27 -47.24
CA ALA A 238 -8.20 6.38 -48.40
C ALA A 238 -8.01 7.84 -48.82
N SER A 239 -6.78 8.21 -49.19
CA SER A 239 -6.48 9.49 -49.85
C SER A 239 -5.85 9.25 -51.22
N ARG A 240 -6.18 10.09 -52.20
CA ARG A 240 -5.71 10.01 -53.58
C ARG A 240 -5.39 11.41 -54.11
N LEU A 241 -4.38 11.49 -54.96
CA LEU A 241 -4.06 12.71 -55.72
C LEU A 241 -4.86 12.70 -57.03
N LEU A 242 -5.57 13.79 -57.27
CA LEU A 242 -6.14 14.19 -58.54
C LEU A 242 -5.02 14.74 -59.42
N ILE A 243 -5.17 14.60 -60.73
CA ILE A 243 -4.18 15.08 -61.70
C ILE A 243 -4.14 16.61 -61.70
N ASP A 244 -5.31 17.25 -61.69
CA ASP A 244 -5.50 18.69 -61.64
C ASP A 244 -6.75 19.03 -60.78
N PRO A 245 -6.91 20.29 -60.32
CA PRO A 245 -8.10 20.72 -59.58
C PRO A 245 -9.40 20.54 -60.37
N ILE A 246 -10.50 20.34 -59.64
CA ILE A 246 -11.84 20.19 -60.23
C ILE A 246 -12.28 21.51 -60.89
N PHE A 247 -12.70 21.44 -62.15
CA PHE A 247 -13.16 22.59 -62.92
C PHE A 247 -14.68 22.69 -62.92
N ASP A 248 -15.22 23.86 -62.53
CA ASP A 248 -16.66 24.10 -62.36
C ASP A 248 -17.06 25.50 -62.86
N THR A 249 -18.22 25.59 -63.51
CA THR A 249 -18.77 26.80 -64.14
C THR A 249 -20.07 27.25 -63.45
N ASP A 250 -20.49 28.49 -63.69
CA ASP A 250 -21.64 29.09 -62.98
C ASP A 250 -23.00 28.48 -63.39
N THR A 251 -23.07 27.65 -64.44
CA THR A 251 -24.30 27.03 -65.00
C THR A 251 -24.56 25.58 -64.55
N SER A 252 -24.05 25.17 -63.39
CA SER A 252 -24.09 23.77 -62.94
C SER A 252 -25.41 23.31 -62.28
N SER A 253 -25.95 22.15 -62.63
CA SER A 253 -27.05 21.46 -61.92
C SER A 253 -26.55 20.30 -61.07
N ILE A 254 -27.32 19.94 -60.02
CA ILE A 254 -26.95 18.88 -59.08
C ILE A 254 -28.11 17.92 -58.89
N THR A 255 -27.87 16.65 -59.16
CA THR A 255 -28.82 15.55 -59.02
C THR A 255 -28.33 14.58 -57.94
N ILE A 256 -29.19 14.27 -56.98
CA ILE A 256 -28.90 13.35 -55.89
C ILE A 256 -29.75 12.09 -56.06
N GLY A 257 -29.12 10.92 -55.94
CA GLY A 257 -29.79 9.62 -56.04
C GLY A 257 -29.97 9.08 -57.46
N GLN A 258 -29.61 9.85 -58.50
CA GLN A 258 -29.59 9.36 -59.88
C GLN A 258 -28.52 10.09 -60.70
N SER A 259 -27.89 9.38 -61.63
CA SER A 259 -27.05 9.96 -62.66
C SER A 259 -27.88 10.66 -63.74
N ILE A 260 -27.31 11.66 -64.43
CA ILE A 260 -28.06 12.44 -65.43
C ILE A 260 -28.47 11.62 -66.66
N ASN A 261 -27.71 10.56 -66.98
CA ASN A 261 -28.05 9.59 -68.04
C ASN A 261 -29.09 8.55 -67.59
N GLY A 262 -29.45 8.54 -66.30
CA GLY A 262 -30.43 7.63 -65.69
C GLY A 262 -29.98 6.17 -65.55
N LEU A 263 -28.71 5.84 -65.86
CA LEU A 263 -28.17 4.48 -65.80
C LEU A 263 -27.92 4.01 -64.37
N GLU A 264 -27.36 4.88 -63.52
CA GLU A 264 -27.04 4.56 -62.14
C GLU A 264 -28.05 5.23 -61.20
N LYS A 265 -28.70 4.43 -60.34
CA LYS A 265 -29.72 4.90 -59.39
C LYS A 265 -29.36 4.47 -57.98
N PHE A 266 -29.62 5.33 -57.01
CA PHE A 266 -29.51 4.96 -55.60
C PHE A 266 -30.81 4.31 -55.13
N VAL A 267 -30.68 3.10 -54.58
CA VAL A 267 -31.81 2.36 -54.00
C VAL A 267 -31.52 2.15 -52.52
N GLY A 268 -32.22 2.89 -51.67
CA GLY A 268 -31.99 2.86 -50.24
C GLY A 268 -32.51 4.09 -49.51
N ARG A 269 -31.91 4.36 -48.34
CA ARG A 269 -32.21 5.57 -47.55
C ARG A 269 -31.00 6.47 -47.47
N MET A 270 -31.22 7.78 -47.51
CA MET A 270 -30.23 8.80 -47.16
C MET A 270 -30.75 9.69 -46.04
N GLN A 271 -29.85 10.19 -45.22
CA GLN A 271 -30.13 11.13 -44.15
C GLN A 271 -28.91 12.05 -43.95
N ASP A 272 -29.13 13.27 -43.46
CA ASP A 272 -28.08 14.23 -43.12
C ASP A 272 -27.03 14.42 -44.25
N PHE A 273 -27.50 14.61 -45.48
CA PHE A 273 -26.61 14.84 -46.62
C PHE A 273 -26.18 16.30 -46.62
N ARG A 274 -24.97 16.57 -46.12
CA ARG A 274 -24.43 17.91 -45.90
C ARG A 274 -23.31 18.22 -46.88
N MET A 275 -23.24 19.50 -47.24
CA MET A 275 -22.15 20.08 -48.01
C MET A 275 -21.49 21.19 -47.21
N TYR A 276 -20.18 21.09 -47.01
CA TYR A 276 -19.33 22.13 -46.45
C TYR A 276 -18.48 22.75 -47.57
N GLN A 277 -18.49 24.09 -47.69
CA GLN A 277 -17.69 24.82 -48.69
C GLN A 277 -16.19 24.88 -48.35
N THR A 278 -15.73 24.00 -47.48
CA THR A 278 -14.34 23.92 -47.03
C THR A 278 -13.99 22.47 -46.68
N ALA A 279 -12.70 22.17 -46.67
CA ALA A 279 -12.20 20.89 -46.18
C ALA A 279 -12.29 20.85 -44.64
N LEU A 280 -13.03 19.88 -44.10
CA LEU A 280 -13.13 19.65 -42.66
C LEU A 280 -11.88 18.94 -42.13
N SER A 281 -11.32 19.37 -41.02
CA SER A 281 -10.29 18.59 -40.31
C SER A 281 -10.78 17.18 -39.96
N ASN A 282 -9.88 16.22 -39.74
CA ASN A 282 -10.29 14.84 -39.48
C ASN A 282 -11.13 14.73 -38.19
N ARG A 283 -10.84 15.56 -37.17
CA ARG A 283 -11.67 15.67 -35.96
C ARG A 283 -13.06 16.25 -36.23
N GLU A 284 -13.19 17.20 -37.16
CA GLU A 284 -14.49 17.71 -37.61
C GLU A 284 -15.32 16.61 -38.31
N ILE A 285 -14.66 15.68 -39.02
CA ILE A 285 -15.34 14.54 -39.65
C ILE A 285 -15.86 13.56 -38.60
N VAL A 286 -15.10 13.31 -37.52
CA VAL A 286 -15.56 12.51 -36.38
C VAL A 286 -16.69 13.20 -35.64
N GLU A 287 -16.66 14.53 -35.48
CA GLU A 287 -17.76 15.31 -34.92
C GLU A 287 -19.03 15.21 -35.76
N ASP A 288 -18.93 15.27 -37.09
CA ASP A 288 -20.09 15.10 -37.98
C ASP A 288 -20.65 13.66 -37.94
N TYR A 289 -19.77 12.66 -37.82
CA TYR A 289 -20.15 11.25 -37.71
C TYR A 289 -20.80 10.91 -36.36
N SER A 290 -20.16 11.28 -35.25
CA SER A 290 -20.51 10.84 -33.89
C SER A 290 -21.36 11.86 -33.13
N GLY A 291 -21.40 13.12 -33.56
CA GLY A 291 -21.99 14.23 -32.81
C GLY A 291 -21.10 14.76 -31.68
N GLU A 292 -19.96 14.14 -31.40
CA GLU A 292 -19.01 14.55 -30.36
C GLU A 292 -17.67 14.95 -30.98
N PHE A 293 -17.15 16.13 -30.61
CA PHE A 293 -15.85 16.59 -31.05
C PHE A 293 -14.74 15.95 -30.19
N PRO A 294 -13.81 15.14 -30.77
CA PRO A 294 -12.83 14.41 -29.97
C PRO A 294 -11.93 15.35 -29.18
N CYS A 295 -11.86 15.28 -27.85
CA CYS A 295 -11.06 16.22 -27.04
C CYS A 295 -9.54 15.99 -27.16
N LEU A 296 -8.76 17.07 -27.06
CA LEU A 296 -7.29 17.03 -26.92
C LEU A 296 -6.84 17.62 -25.59
N HIS A 297 -5.62 17.28 -25.17
CA HIS A 297 -4.98 17.87 -23.98
C HIS A 297 -4.70 19.37 -24.18
N ILE A 298 -4.19 19.72 -25.35
CA ILE A 298 -3.77 21.10 -25.65
C ILE A 298 -4.82 21.81 -26.50
N GLN A 299 -5.37 22.92 -25.98
CA GLN A 299 -6.36 23.79 -26.66
C GLN A 299 -7.30 23.01 -27.59
N SER A 300 -8.14 22.16 -27.00
CA SER A 300 -8.97 21.20 -27.74
C SER A 300 -9.77 21.84 -28.87
N ASP A 301 -10.32 23.03 -28.65
CA ASP A 301 -11.17 23.75 -29.59
C ASP A 301 -10.46 24.19 -30.87
N CYS A 302 -9.13 24.35 -30.85
CA CYS A 302 -8.40 24.81 -32.03
C CYS A 302 -8.31 23.72 -33.10
N ARG A 303 -8.71 24.07 -34.32
CA ARG A 303 -8.86 23.15 -35.44
C ARG A 303 -7.68 23.28 -36.41
N CYS A 304 -7.34 22.17 -37.05
CA CYS A 304 -6.32 22.17 -38.09
C CYS A 304 -6.78 22.96 -39.32
N PRO A 305 -5.86 23.59 -40.07
CA PRO A 305 -6.20 24.29 -41.29
C PRO A 305 -6.53 23.32 -42.42
N VAL A 306 -7.23 23.84 -43.44
CA VAL A 306 -7.74 23.06 -44.59
C VAL A 306 -6.66 22.30 -45.37
N SER A 307 -5.42 22.80 -45.39
CA SER A 307 -4.30 22.18 -46.10
C SER A 307 -3.67 21.01 -45.34
N HIS A 308 -3.79 21.00 -44.00
CA HIS A 308 -3.21 19.99 -43.12
C HIS A 308 -4.28 19.49 -42.16
N PRO A 309 -5.33 18.78 -42.63
CA PRO A 309 -6.50 18.46 -41.82
C PRO A 309 -6.29 17.42 -40.71
N ARG A 310 -5.15 16.71 -40.69
CA ARG A 310 -4.85 15.62 -39.76
C ARG A 310 -3.95 16.11 -38.63
N LEU A 311 -4.16 15.64 -37.40
CA LEU A 311 -3.25 15.90 -36.28
C LEU A 311 -1.99 15.05 -36.38
N HIS A 312 -0.86 15.60 -35.94
CA HIS A 312 0.35 14.81 -35.83
C HIS A 312 0.19 13.77 -34.68
N PRO A 313 0.48 12.47 -34.92
CA PRO A 313 0.20 11.40 -33.95
C PRO A 313 0.86 11.61 -32.58
N SER A 314 2.09 12.13 -32.56
CA SER A 314 2.88 12.30 -31.33
C SER A 314 2.90 13.74 -30.78
N LEU A 315 2.41 14.74 -31.53
CA LEU A 315 2.58 16.16 -31.18
C LEU A 315 1.30 16.95 -31.47
N GLN A 316 0.42 17.09 -30.47
CA GLN A 316 -0.92 17.68 -30.63
C GLN A 316 -0.92 19.15 -31.08
N ARG A 317 0.21 19.86 -30.97
CA ARG A 317 0.36 21.26 -31.43
C ARG A 317 0.59 21.40 -32.94
N PHE A 318 0.83 20.30 -33.66
CA PHE A 318 1.08 20.29 -35.10
C PHE A 318 0.01 19.55 -35.89
N CYS A 319 -0.21 20.02 -37.13
CA CYS A 319 -1.06 19.37 -38.12
C CYS A 319 -0.24 18.94 -39.35
N ILE A 320 -0.69 17.87 -40.00
CA ILE A 320 -0.10 17.25 -41.20
C ILE A 320 -1.17 16.99 -42.29
N PRO A 321 -0.77 16.80 -43.55
CA PRO A 321 -1.69 16.39 -44.62
C PRO A 321 -2.14 14.93 -44.50
N ASN A 322 -3.33 14.57 -45.02
CA ASN A 322 -3.91 13.21 -44.92
C ASN A 322 -3.07 12.08 -45.53
N GLY A 323 -2.17 12.38 -46.49
CA GLY A 323 -1.31 11.40 -47.17
C GLY A 323 0.19 11.53 -46.87
N ALA A 324 0.59 12.38 -45.91
CA ALA A 324 2.00 12.54 -45.54
C ALA A 324 2.42 11.46 -44.52
N TYR A 325 3.63 10.91 -44.68
CA TYR A 325 4.28 10.13 -43.63
C TYR A 325 4.68 11.04 -42.46
N ASN A 326 4.95 10.47 -41.28
CA ASN A 326 5.29 11.17 -40.01
C ASN A 326 6.63 11.96 -40.04
N ALA A 327 7.03 12.53 -41.18
CA ALA A 327 8.29 13.24 -41.36
C ALA A 327 8.17 14.72 -40.96
N THR A 328 9.26 15.25 -40.40
CA THR A 328 9.38 16.60 -39.82
C THR A 328 9.21 17.76 -40.82
N GLY A 329 9.33 17.52 -42.13
CA GLY A 329 9.34 18.57 -43.16
C GLY A 329 7.97 19.08 -43.64
N THR A 330 6.86 18.45 -43.25
CA THR A 330 5.50 18.79 -43.76
C THR A 330 4.49 19.15 -42.67
N LYS A 331 4.96 19.56 -41.49
CA LYS A 331 4.10 19.92 -40.35
C LYS A 331 3.91 21.43 -40.24
N ILE A 332 2.74 21.86 -39.77
CA ILE A 332 2.45 23.27 -39.45
C ILE A 332 1.80 23.39 -38.08
N LEU A 333 2.00 24.54 -37.41
CA LEU A 333 1.42 24.80 -36.10
C LEU A 333 -0.12 24.87 -36.19
N ARG A 334 -0.79 24.13 -35.31
CA ARG A 334 -2.24 24.21 -35.10
C ARG A 334 -2.62 25.40 -34.23
N LEU A 335 -1.74 25.72 -33.29
CA LEU A 335 -1.92 26.75 -32.27
C LEU A 335 -1.18 28.02 -32.71
N ASN A 336 -1.52 29.15 -32.07
CA ASN A 336 -0.77 30.37 -32.29
C ASN A 336 0.68 30.18 -31.79
N ALA A 337 1.67 30.72 -32.50
CA ALA A 337 3.07 30.64 -32.08
C ALA A 337 3.30 31.37 -30.73
N ASP A 338 2.48 32.37 -30.44
CA ASP A 338 2.48 33.15 -29.21
C ASP A 338 1.48 32.60 -28.16
N ALA A 339 0.98 31.37 -28.33
CA ALA A 339 0.09 30.73 -27.35
C ALA A 339 0.91 30.03 -26.26
N HIS A 340 0.58 30.32 -25.00
CA HIS A 340 1.18 29.67 -23.82
C HIS A 340 0.08 29.11 -22.89
N PRO A 341 -0.74 28.15 -23.36
CA PRO A 341 -1.85 27.58 -22.61
C PRO A 341 -1.39 26.81 -21.37
N LEU A 342 -2.29 26.68 -20.39
CA LEU A 342 -2.02 25.96 -19.14
C LEU A 342 -1.59 24.49 -19.35
N SER A 343 -2.09 23.83 -20.40
CA SER A 343 -1.75 22.44 -20.69
C SER A 343 -0.29 22.21 -21.08
N TYR A 344 0.48 23.26 -21.41
CA TYR A 344 1.92 23.15 -21.60
C TYR A 344 2.69 22.84 -20.30
N ILE A 345 2.07 22.99 -19.13
CA ILE A 345 2.69 22.59 -17.86
C ILE A 345 2.96 21.07 -17.81
N ASN A 346 2.18 20.28 -18.54
CA ASN A 346 2.23 18.82 -18.45
C ASN A 346 1.99 18.15 -19.81
N ASP A 347 2.41 18.77 -20.90
CA ASP A 347 2.37 18.17 -22.24
C ASP A 347 3.58 17.29 -22.54
N ASN A 348 4.49 17.15 -21.57
CA ASN A 348 5.67 16.29 -21.63
C ASN A 348 6.64 16.74 -22.74
N ASP A 349 6.72 18.04 -22.98
CA ASP A 349 7.62 18.70 -23.93
C ASP A 349 8.26 19.96 -23.31
N LEU A 350 9.56 19.89 -23.06
CA LEU A 350 10.34 20.96 -22.42
C LEU A 350 10.57 22.19 -23.31
N GLU A 351 10.28 22.11 -24.61
CA GLU A 351 10.37 23.26 -25.52
C GLU A 351 9.19 24.22 -25.35
N THR A 352 8.11 23.75 -24.74
CA THR A 352 6.91 24.55 -24.45
C THR A 352 6.89 25.06 -23.02
N PHE A 353 6.10 26.10 -22.79
CA PHE A 353 5.95 26.70 -21.48
C PHE A 353 4.63 27.45 -21.36
N TRP A 354 3.99 27.29 -20.21
CA TRP A 354 2.84 28.09 -19.80
C TRP A 354 3.31 29.42 -19.22
N ILE A 355 2.51 30.47 -19.45
CA ILE A 355 2.70 31.80 -18.88
C ILE A 355 1.41 32.24 -18.19
N SER A 356 1.54 32.69 -16.94
CA SER A 356 0.43 33.22 -16.19
C SER A 356 0.03 34.63 -16.65
N SER A 357 -1.17 35.07 -16.25
CA SER A 357 -1.51 36.49 -16.31
C SER A 357 -0.60 37.29 -15.37
N LEU A 358 -0.45 38.58 -15.68
CA LEU A 358 0.33 39.49 -14.85
C LEU A 358 -0.30 39.57 -13.46
N LEU A 359 0.53 39.38 -12.44
CA LEU A 359 0.12 39.45 -11.04
C LEU A 359 -0.19 40.91 -10.68
N PRO A 360 -1.36 41.22 -10.09
CA PRO A 360 -1.70 42.58 -9.69
C PRO A 360 -0.75 43.06 -8.58
N SER A 361 -0.21 44.27 -8.72
CA SER A 361 0.66 44.85 -7.71
C SER A 361 -0.16 45.24 -6.47
N LEU A 362 0.13 44.64 -5.31
CA LEU A 362 -0.11 45.17 -3.95
C LEU A 362 -1.51 45.07 -3.29
N ALA A 363 -2.38 44.09 -3.55
CA ALA A 363 -3.64 44.02 -2.76
C ALA A 363 -4.26 42.67 -2.38
N ASN A 364 -3.83 41.51 -2.90
CA ASN A 364 -4.37 40.22 -2.44
C ASN A 364 -3.31 39.10 -2.55
N ASP A 365 -2.86 38.64 -1.39
CA ASP A 365 -1.71 37.77 -1.11
C ASP A 365 -1.85 36.29 -1.54
N ASN A 366 -2.76 35.98 -2.47
CA ASN A 366 -3.19 34.59 -2.67
C ASN A 366 -2.36 33.81 -3.71
N GLY A 367 -1.50 34.48 -4.47
CA GLY A 367 -0.65 33.85 -5.49
C GLY A 367 -1.43 33.19 -6.63
N ILE A 368 -0.77 32.29 -7.37
CA ILE A 368 -1.45 31.43 -8.37
C ILE A 368 -1.36 29.99 -7.92
N THR A 369 -2.49 29.29 -8.03
CA THR A 369 -2.58 27.88 -7.65
C THR A 369 -2.82 27.02 -8.88
N VAL A 370 -1.91 26.10 -9.18
CA VAL A 370 -2.08 25.09 -10.23
C VAL A 370 -2.49 23.76 -9.59
N THR A 371 -3.54 23.13 -10.09
CA THR A 371 -4.04 21.84 -9.60
C THR A 371 -4.02 20.81 -10.72
N LEU A 372 -3.40 19.68 -10.45
CA LEU A 372 -3.36 18.49 -11.32
C LEU A 372 -4.27 17.41 -10.73
N ASP A 373 -5.18 16.91 -11.55
CA ASP A 373 -6.10 15.84 -11.18
C ASP A 373 -5.63 14.51 -11.75
N PHE A 374 -5.26 13.58 -10.86
CA PHE A 374 -4.93 12.24 -11.26
C PHE A 374 -6.22 11.42 -11.28
N ASP A 375 -6.43 10.73 -12.39
CA ASP A 375 -7.56 9.83 -12.64
C ASP A 375 -7.52 8.55 -11.80
N GLY A 376 -7.05 8.63 -10.56
CA GLY A 376 -6.83 7.49 -9.68
C GLY A 376 -5.86 7.83 -8.57
N GLN A 377 -5.65 6.90 -7.65
CA GLN A 377 -4.73 7.09 -6.54
C GLN A 377 -3.35 6.56 -6.91
N TYR A 378 -2.35 7.42 -7.03
CA TYR A 378 -0.99 7.04 -7.40
C TYR A 378 -0.04 7.10 -6.20
N GLN A 379 1.09 6.42 -6.29
CA GLN A 379 2.24 6.63 -5.40
C GLN A 379 3.23 7.56 -6.10
N VAL A 380 3.44 8.76 -5.54
CA VAL A 380 4.37 9.77 -6.05
C VAL A 380 5.69 9.65 -5.30
N PHE A 381 6.80 9.82 -6.01
CA PHE A 381 8.15 9.71 -5.44
C PHE A 381 8.94 11.01 -5.64
N TYR A 382 8.80 11.63 -6.81
CA TYR A 382 9.50 12.86 -7.18
C TYR A 382 8.56 13.83 -7.88
N VAL A 383 8.74 15.12 -7.61
CA VAL A 383 8.04 16.20 -8.26
C VAL A 383 9.06 17.27 -8.64
N ILE A 384 9.13 17.60 -9.92
CA ILE A 384 10.09 18.57 -10.44
C ILE A 384 9.29 19.67 -11.13
N LEU A 385 9.41 20.91 -10.65
CA LEU A 385 8.86 22.09 -11.29
C LEU A 385 9.99 22.82 -12.02
N GLN A 386 9.87 22.98 -13.33
CA GLN A 386 10.84 23.72 -14.14
C GLN A 386 10.22 25.04 -14.59
N PHE A 387 10.84 26.15 -14.20
CA PHE A 387 10.30 27.49 -14.43
C PHE A 387 10.91 28.12 -15.68
N TYR A 388 10.08 28.73 -16.52
CA TYR A 388 10.53 29.63 -17.58
C TYR A 388 10.81 31.04 -17.05
N SER A 389 10.07 31.50 -16.02
CA SER A 389 10.28 32.81 -15.37
C SER A 389 11.13 32.69 -14.11
N ALA A 390 11.22 33.79 -13.35
CA ALA A 390 11.67 33.75 -11.96
C ALA A 390 10.83 32.79 -11.12
N MET A 391 11.54 32.05 -10.27
CA MET A 391 10.91 31.15 -9.31
C MET A 391 10.11 31.95 -8.28
N PRO A 392 9.09 31.32 -7.66
CA PRO A 392 8.36 31.96 -6.60
C PRO A 392 9.24 32.21 -5.37
N GLN A 393 8.91 33.24 -4.61
CA GLN A 393 9.53 33.49 -3.30
C GLN A 393 9.17 32.38 -2.31
N ALA A 394 7.94 31.88 -2.41
CA ALA A 394 7.43 30.79 -1.61
C ALA A 394 6.53 29.86 -2.46
N LEU A 395 6.73 28.56 -2.32
CA LEU A 395 5.96 27.51 -2.98
C LEU A 395 5.40 26.56 -1.92
N LYS A 396 4.09 26.34 -1.97
CA LYS A 396 3.38 25.38 -1.13
C LYS A 396 2.84 24.24 -2.00
N ILE A 397 3.23 23.01 -1.69
CA ILE A 397 2.73 21.80 -2.35
C ILE A 397 1.72 21.12 -1.43
N GLN A 398 0.53 20.84 -1.95
CA GLN A 398 -0.54 20.14 -1.24
C GLN A 398 -1.00 18.92 -2.05
N ARG A 399 -1.62 17.95 -1.36
CA ARG A 399 -2.21 16.77 -2.00
C ARG A 399 -3.56 16.40 -1.40
N LYS A 400 -4.32 15.59 -2.15
CA LYS A 400 -5.43 14.79 -1.66
C LYS A 400 -5.14 13.31 -1.87
N LYS A 401 -5.50 12.46 -0.91
CA LYS A 401 -5.35 11.00 -1.02
C LYS A 401 -6.49 10.33 -1.80
N SER A 402 -7.68 10.94 -1.76
CA SER A 402 -8.88 10.51 -2.47
C SER A 402 -9.76 11.71 -2.82
N ARG A 403 -10.77 11.52 -3.67
CA ARG A 403 -11.69 12.58 -4.10
C ARG A 403 -12.43 13.27 -2.93
N SER A 404 -12.79 12.51 -1.90
CA SER A 404 -13.48 13.01 -0.69
C SER A 404 -12.53 13.50 0.40
N SER A 405 -11.21 13.35 0.23
CA SER A 405 -10.23 13.81 1.21
C SER A 405 -10.15 15.33 1.23
N GLU A 406 -9.82 15.89 2.40
CA GLU A 406 -9.40 17.29 2.54
C GLU A 406 -7.99 17.51 1.95
N TRP A 407 -7.65 18.76 1.68
CA TRP A 407 -6.30 19.13 1.24
C TRP A 407 -5.31 19.01 2.40
N GLU A 408 -4.27 18.21 2.22
CA GLU A 408 -3.16 18.08 3.16
C GLU A 408 -1.93 18.80 2.60
N ASP A 409 -1.21 19.53 3.44
CA ASP A 409 0.08 20.09 3.08
C ASP A 409 1.10 18.96 2.88
N TRP A 410 1.99 19.11 1.92
CA TRP A 410 2.94 18.05 1.57
C TRP A 410 4.40 18.49 1.68
N GLN A 411 4.69 19.71 1.20
CA GLN A 411 6.02 20.32 1.30
C GLN A 411 5.92 21.83 1.18
N TYR A 412 6.80 22.53 1.89
CA TYR A 412 7.01 23.96 1.77
C TYR A 412 8.40 24.26 1.22
N PHE A 413 8.49 25.25 0.34
CA PHE A 413 9.74 25.85 -0.11
C PHE A 413 9.63 27.37 0.02
N ALA A 414 10.66 28.03 0.54
CA ALA A 414 10.68 29.48 0.61
C ALA A 414 12.11 30.01 0.57
N LYS A 415 12.28 31.26 0.13
CA LYS A 415 13.53 32.02 0.31
C LYS A 415 13.91 32.13 1.79
N ASP A 416 12.91 32.43 2.62
CA ASP A 416 12.99 32.35 4.07
C ASP A 416 11.74 31.65 4.62
N CYS A 417 11.94 30.48 5.25
CA CYS A 417 10.87 29.66 5.81
C CYS A 417 10.13 30.33 6.98
N ILE A 418 10.66 31.42 7.54
CA ILE A 418 9.95 32.28 8.49
C ILE A 418 8.63 32.79 7.88
N PHE A 419 8.56 32.94 6.55
CA PHE A 419 7.33 33.28 5.83
C PHE A 419 6.17 32.33 6.16
N PHE A 420 6.45 31.03 6.34
CA PHE A 420 5.47 30.02 6.74
C PHE A 420 5.45 29.77 8.27
N GLY A 421 6.16 30.56 9.06
CA GLY A 421 6.34 30.33 10.50
C GLY A 421 7.17 29.08 10.82
N MET A 422 8.03 28.62 9.91
CA MET A 422 8.84 27.41 10.03
C MET A 422 10.34 27.71 10.04
N GLU A 423 11.14 26.82 10.64
CA GLU A 423 12.59 26.91 10.57
C GLU A 423 13.12 26.49 9.19
N ASN A 424 14.11 27.22 8.68
CA ASN A 424 14.81 26.88 7.44
C ASN A 424 15.44 25.48 7.55
N ASN A 425 15.02 24.54 6.69
CA ASN A 425 15.53 23.17 6.66
C ASN A 425 15.32 22.40 7.99
N GLY A 426 14.20 22.66 8.67
CA GLY A 426 13.85 22.02 9.93
C GLY A 426 13.88 20.48 9.90
N VAL A 427 14.19 19.87 11.04
CA VAL A 427 14.31 18.40 11.17
C VAL A 427 12.94 17.72 11.11
N LEU A 428 12.86 16.61 10.38
CA LEU A 428 11.67 15.77 10.31
C LEU A 428 11.63 14.80 11.51
N LYS A 429 10.67 14.97 12.42
CA LYS A 429 10.54 14.13 13.63
C LYS A 429 9.96 12.74 13.32
N TYR A 430 9.00 12.67 12.40
CA TYR A 430 8.31 11.44 12.00
C TYR A 430 8.36 11.27 10.47
N PRO A 431 8.14 10.05 9.95
CA PRO A 431 8.17 9.79 8.50
C PRO A 431 7.15 10.60 7.69
N ASP A 432 6.05 11.05 8.29
CA ASP A 432 4.98 11.87 7.70
C ASP A 432 5.09 13.37 8.06
N SER A 433 6.14 13.78 8.76
CA SER A 433 6.37 15.19 9.09
C SER A 433 6.62 16.02 7.82
N ILE A 434 6.28 17.30 7.90
CA ILE A 434 6.47 18.29 6.84
C ILE A 434 7.40 19.37 7.39
N ASN A 435 8.38 19.77 6.61
CA ASN A 435 9.23 20.91 6.93
C ASN A 435 9.15 21.96 5.81
N CYS A 436 9.87 23.06 5.99
CA CYS A 436 10.13 24.01 4.93
C CYS A 436 11.59 23.88 4.49
N GLN A 437 11.80 23.65 3.19
CA GLN A 437 13.12 23.63 2.58
C GLN A 437 13.47 25.02 2.08
N GLN A 438 14.64 25.50 2.48
CA GLN A 438 15.09 26.82 2.05
C GLN A 438 15.54 26.75 0.58
N LEU A 439 14.98 27.63 -0.26
CA LEU A 439 15.44 27.80 -1.62
C LEU A 439 16.91 28.28 -1.63
N PRO A 440 17.73 27.91 -2.63
CA PRO A 440 19.12 28.33 -2.70
C PRO A 440 19.24 29.86 -2.62
N LYS A 441 20.24 30.38 -1.87
CA LYS A 441 20.43 31.83 -1.73
C LYS A 441 20.62 32.54 -3.07
N TYR A 442 21.26 31.86 -4.02
CA TYR A 442 21.45 32.30 -5.40
C TYR A 442 20.71 31.36 -6.33
N THR A 443 19.67 31.85 -6.98
CA THR A 443 18.92 31.12 -8.00
C THR A 443 19.13 31.80 -9.36
N PRO A 444 18.99 31.10 -10.49
CA PRO A 444 18.95 31.80 -11.76
C PRO A 444 17.64 32.61 -11.87
N PHE A 445 17.69 33.79 -12.49
CA PHE A 445 16.50 34.64 -12.64
C PHE A 445 15.40 33.97 -13.49
N SER A 446 15.77 33.06 -14.40
CA SER A 446 14.84 32.21 -15.14
C SER A 446 15.42 30.80 -15.28
N ARG A 447 14.62 29.82 -15.73
CA ARG A 447 15.09 28.44 -15.95
C ARG A 447 15.54 27.73 -14.66
N GLY A 448 15.07 28.22 -13.51
CA GLY A 448 15.24 27.56 -12.23
C GLY A 448 14.39 26.31 -12.11
N ASN A 449 14.77 25.39 -11.23
CA ASN A 449 13.97 24.23 -10.91
C ASN A 449 13.76 24.09 -9.40
N VAL A 450 12.62 23.52 -9.03
CA VAL A 450 12.33 23.09 -7.66
C VAL A 450 12.07 21.60 -7.70
N THR A 451 12.88 20.85 -6.96
CA THR A 451 12.74 19.40 -6.85
C THR A 451 12.24 19.03 -5.46
N PHE A 452 11.07 18.43 -5.39
CA PHE A 452 10.55 17.79 -4.20
C PHE A 452 10.71 16.27 -4.35
N SER A 453 11.62 15.71 -3.56
CA SER A 453 11.82 14.27 -3.48
C SER A 453 11.36 13.78 -2.11
N ILE A 454 10.57 12.71 -2.09
CA ILE A 454 9.99 12.18 -0.85
C ILE A 454 11.04 11.37 -0.06
N PHE A 455 12.04 10.79 -0.74
CA PHE A 455 13.05 9.89 -0.17
C PHE A 455 14.49 10.46 -0.16
N THR A 456 14.70 11.74 -0.45
CA THR A 456 16.06 12.30 -0.48
C THR A 456 16.68 12.42 0.91
N PRO A 457 18.01 12.22 1.03
CA PRO A 457 18.74 12.42 2.27
C PRO A 457 19.01 13.90 2.63
N GLU A 458 18.55 14.85 1.83
CA GLU A 458 19.02 16.25 1.89
C GLU A 458 17.92 17.27 2.25
N PRO A 459 18.27 18.34 2.98
CA PRO A 459 19.43 18.49 3.88
C PRO A 459 19.29 17.68 5.18
N LYS A 460 18.09 17.11 5.44
CA LYS A 460 17.82 16.19 6.54
C LYS A 460 17.04 14.98 6.01
N PRO A 461 17.53 13.74 6.20
CA PRO A 461 16.86 12.55 5.69
C PRO A 461 15.52 12.34 6.39
N ARG A 462 14.49 11.97 5.63
CA ARG A 462 13.18 11.58 6.18
C ARG A 462 13.30 10.26 6.96
N PRO A 463 12.86 10.16 8.22
CA PRO A 463 12.88 8.90 8.96
C PRO A 463 12.16 7.77 8.20
N GLY A 464 12.76 6.57 8.13
CA GLY A 464 12.19 5.41 7.45
C GLY A 464 12.47 5.31 5.94
N TYR A 465 13.15 6.29 5.31
CA TYR A 465 13.38 6.28 3.85
C TYR A 465 14.11 5.02 3.33
N LYS A 466 14.99 4.41 4.15
CA LYS A 466 15.71 3.18 3.82
C LYS A 466 14.85 1.91 3.89
N ASP A 467 13.66 2.01 4.47
CA ASP A 467 12.77 0.88 4.73
C ASP A 467 11.32 1.25 4.43
N PHE A 468 11.09 1.73 3.19
CA PHE A 468 9.80 2.21 2.73
C PHE A 468 8.68 1.15 2.88
N TYR A 469 8.96 -0.10 2.48
CA TYR A 469 7.97 -1.17 2.46
C TYR A 469 7.57 -1.69 3.85
N ASN A 470 8.35 -1.41 4.91
CA ASN A 470 7.96 -1.69 6.29
C ASN A 470 7.50 -0.44 7.06
N THR A 471 7.55 0.75 6.44
CA THR A 471 7.14 2.01 7.08
C THR A 471 5.76 2.44 6.57
N GLN A 472 4.69 1.99 7.22
CA GLN A 472 3.30 2.27 6.83
C GLN A 472 3.02 3.78 6.63
N ASN A 473 3.51 4.63 7.53
CA ASN A 473 3.33 6.08 7.42
C ASN A 473 3.91 6.65 6.11
N LEU A 474 5.02 6.11 5.60
CA LEU A 474 5.60 6.55 4.32
C LEU A 474 4.79 6.07 3.13
N GLN A 475 4.29 4.84 3.17
CA GLN A 475 3.42 4.30 2.11
C GLN A 475 2.12 5.11 1.99
N GLU A 476 1.58 5.59 3.11
CA GLU A 476 0.46 6.52 3.11
C GLU A 476 0.88 7.95 2.71
N PHE A 477 2.12 8.36 2.99
CA PHE A 477 2.65 9.67 2.66
C PHE A 477 2.87 9.89 1.16
N VAL A 478 3.21 8.84 0.40
CA VAL A 478 3.42 8.94 -1.06
C VAL A 478 2.12 8.96 -1.88
N LYS A 479 0.98 8.60 -1.29
CA LYS A 479 -0.28 8.45 -2.03
C LYS A 479 -0.87 9.79 -2.46
N ALA A 480 -1.20 9.98 -3.72
CA ALA A 480 -1.87 11.18 -4.20
C ALA A 480 -2.92 10.86 -5.28
N PHE A 481 -4.05 11.53 -5.18
CA PHE A 481 -5.15 11.54 -6.16
C PHE A 481 -5.24 12.91 -6.84
N GLN A 482 -5.00 13.99 -6.10
CA GLN A 482 -4.83 15.32 -6.66
C GLN A 482 -3.61 16.00 -6.04
N MET A 483 -2.96 16.85 -6.82
CA MET A 483 -1.85 17.68 -6.36
C MET A 483 -2.11 19.13 -6.68
N ARG A 484 -1.64 20.01 -5.79
CA ARG A 484 -1.81 21.44 -5.89
C ARG A 484 -0.51 22.14 -5.57
N PHE A 485 -0.18 23.12 -6.39
CA PHE A 485 1.02 23.95 -6.30
C PHE A 485 0.59 25.39 -6.16
N GLN A 486 0.82 25.99 -5.00
CA GLN A 486 0.51 27.38 -4.73
C GLN A 486 1.81 28.19 -4.72
N MET A 487 1.92 29.10 -5.70
CA MET A 487 3.10 29.95 -5.92
C MET A 487 2.81 31.36 -5.42
N ILE A 488 3.65 31.86 -4.52
CA ILE A 488 3.45 33.12 -3.79
C ILE A 488 4.72 33.97 -3.89
N GLY A 489 4.56 35.22 -4.33
CA GLY A 489 5.65 36.17 -4.56
C GLY A 489 6.65 35.72 -5.64
N LEU A 490 7.50 36.64 -6.09
CA LEU A 490 8.62 36.34 -6.99
C LEU A 490 9.94 36.51 -6.24
N TYR A 491 10.87 35.57 -6.40
CA TYR A 491 12.10 35.49 -5.60
C TYR A 491 12.94 36.78 -5.58
N TYR A 492 12.96 37.52 -6.70
CA TYR A 492 13.77 38.73 -6.91
C TYR A 492 13.00 40.06 -6.75
N TRP A 493 11.72 40.02 -6.39
CA TRP A 493 10.86 41.22 -6.41
C TRP A 493 11.08 42.19 -5.24
N GLU A 494 11.39 41.68 -4.04
CA GLU A 494 11.52 42.50 -2.82
C GLU A 494 12.96 42.97 -2.51
N ASP A 495 13.99 42.39 -3.14
CA ASP A 495 15.41 42.74 -2.88
C ASP A 495 15.87 44.02 -3.59
N SER A 496 15.03 44.64 -4.44
CA SER A 496 15.42 45.76 -5.28
C SER A 496 15.35 47.13 -4.57
N ASN A 497 16.03 47.27 -3.44
CA ASN A 497 16.14 48.56 -2.73
C ASN A 497 16.89 49.66 -3.53
N ALA A 498 17.41 49.34 -4.73
CA ALA A 498 18.12 50.28 -5.60
C ALA A 498 17.38 50.65 -6.90
N TYR A 499 16.39 49.88 -7.36
CA TYR A 499 15.71 50.09 -8.66
C TYR A 499 14.29 49.52 -8.67
N THR A 500 13.35 50.17 -9.36
CA THR A 500 11.97 49.68 -9.52
C THR A 500 11.89 48.60 -10.61
N PRO A 501 11.48 47.34 -10.31
CA PRO A 501 11.32 46.28 -11.31
C PRO A 501 10.24 46.63 -12.34
N ASN A 502 10.39 46.20 -13.59
CA ASN A 502 9.35 46.39 -14.59
C ASN A 502 8.17 45.45 -14.29
N SER A 503 6.97 46.00 -14.14
CA SER A 503 5.75 45.25 -13.76
C SER A 503 5.33 44.19 -14.76
N TRP A 504 5.81 44.25 -16.01
CA TRP A 504 5.54 43.22 -17.02
C TRP A 504 6.40 41.94 -16.88
N HIS A 505 7.36 41.91 -15.94
CA HIS A 505 8.03 40.68 -15.47
C HIS A 505 7.30 40.01 -14.29
N ASN A 506 6.18 40.59 -13.84
CA ASN A 506 5.43 40.08 -12.68
C ASN A 506 4.46 38.95 -13.09
N TYR A 507 4.99 37.80 -13.49
CA TYR A 507 4.20 36.62 -13.89
C TYR A 507 4.97 35.33 -13.54
N TYR A 508 4.27 34.20 -13.52
CA TYR A 508 4.89 32.87 -13.44
C TYR A 508 4.91 32.22 -14.82
N GLY A 509 6.06 31.69 -15.21
CA GLY A 509 6.26 30.87 -16.38
C GLY A 509 6.75 29.49 -15.97
N ILE A 510 6.08 28.44 -16.44
CA ILE A 510 6.43 27.05 -16.12
C ILE A 510 6.61 26.30 -17.43
N SER A 511 7.80 25.73 -17.63
CA SER A 511 8.08 24.84 -18.75
C SER A 511 7.39 23.50 -18.58
N GLU A 512 7.59 22.85 -17.43
CA GLU A 512 7.00 21.53 -17.17
C GLU A 512 6.92 21.25 -15.66
N ILE A 513 5.88 20.52 -15.24
CA ILE A 513 5.75 19.88 -13.92
C ILE A 513 5.80 18.37 -14.13
N THR A 514 6.96 17.78 -13.88
CA THR A 514 7.16 16.35 -13.96
C THR A 514 6.83 15.71 -12.62
N ILE A 515 5.86 14.80 -12.58
CA ILE A 515 5.49 14.04 -11.38
C ILE A 515 5.82 12.58 -11.61
N SER A 516 6.93 12.12 -11.04
CA SER A 516 7.34 10.72 -11.14
C SER A 516 6.60 9.88 -10.11
N GLY A 517 5.78 8.97 -10.59
CA GLY A 517 4.97 8.09 -9.75
C GLY A 517 4.58 6.79 -10.45
N ARG A 518 3.83 5.95 -9.74
CA ARG A 518 3.27 4.70 -10.28
C ARG A 518 1.85 4.46 -9.79
N CYS A 519 1.10 3.65 -10.51
CA CYS A 519 -0.19 3.16 -10.06
C CYS A 519 -0.04 2.38 -8.74
N HIS A 520 -0.96 2.59 -7.81
CA HIS A 520 -0.99 1.88 -6.53
C HIS A 520 -1.72 0.54 -6.68
N CYS A 521 -0.97 -0.50 -7.04
CA CYS A 521 -1.50 -1.86 -7.23
C CYS A 521 -1.17 -2.82 -6.08
N ASN A 522 -0.84 -2.29 -4.89
CA ASN A 522 -0.51 -3.07 -3.68
C ASN A 522 0.58 -4.15 -3.85
N GLY A 523 1.46 -4.03 -4.85
CA GLY A 523 2.50 -5.03 -5.13
C GLY A 523 1.96 -6.29 -5.83
N HIS A 524 0.82 -6.21 -6.50
CA HIS A 524 0.14 -7.35 -7.14
C HIS A 524 -0.12 -7.14 -8.65
N ALA A 525 0.48 -6.12 -9.27
CA ALA A 525 0.38 -5.89 -10.72
C ALA A 525 1.58 -5.11 -11.26
N GLU A 526 2.13 -5.55 -12.38
CA GLU A 526 3.22 -4.85 -13.09
C GLU A 526 2.69 -3.74 -14.01
N VAL A 527 1.44 -3.83 -14.46
CA VAL A 527 0.85 -2.89 -15.42
C VAL A 527 -0.53 -2.45 -14.94
N CYS A 528 -0.84 -1.17 -15.14
CA CYS A 528 -2.17 -0.60 -14.96
C CYS A 528 -2.69 -0.06 -16.29
N ASP A 529 -3.97 -0.33 -16.57
CA ASP A 529 -4.69 0.27 -17.68
C ASP A 529 -5.17 1.68 -17.29
N ARG A 530 -4.57 2.68 -17.92
CA ARG A 530 -4.89 4.12 -17.73
C ARG A 530 -5.88 4.65 -18.76
N SER A 531 -6.38 3.83 -19.67
CA SER A 531 -7.41 4.24 -20.63
C SER A 531 -8.79 4.38 -19.98
N VAL A 532 -8.97 3.75 -18.81
CA VAL A 532 -10.19 3.79 -18.01
C VAL A 532 -9.99 4.74 -16.83
N THR A 533 -11.03 5.48 -16.44
CA THR A 533 -11.00 6.41 -15.31
C THR A 533 -12.02 6.00 -14.22
N PRO A 534 -11.59 5.63 -13.00
CA PRO A 534 -10.20 5.58 -12.56
C PRO A 534 -9.42 4.43 -13.20
N TYR A 535 -8.09 4.53 -13.24
CA TYR A 535 -7.24 3.47 -13.80
C TYR A 535 -7.50 2.13 -13.11
N ARG A 536 -7.23 1.03 -13.84
CA ARG A 536 -7.39 -0.33 -13.32
C ARG A 536 -6.06 -1.09 -13.36
N CYS A 537 -5.60 -1.56 -12.22
CA CYS A 537 -4.48 -2.49 -12.14
C CYS A 537 -4.84 -3.83 -12.81
N LEU A 538 -3.94 -4.33 -13.65
CA LEU A 538 -4.07 -5.65 -14.23
C LEU A 538 -3.47 -6.66 -13.25
N CYS A 539 -4.27 -7.04 -12.24
CA CYS A 539 -3.82 -7.93 -11.17
C CYS A 539 -3.24 -9.23 -11.71
N ASN A 540 -2.08 -9.62 -11.20
CA ASN A 540 -1.41 -10.85 -11.60
C ASN A 540 -2.31 -12.05 -11.24
N MET A 541 -2.46 -13.01 -12.15
CA MET A 541 -3.23 -14.22 -11.85
C MET A 541 -2.67 -15.00 -10.65
N ASN A 542 -1.36 -14.91 -10.42
CA ASN A 542 -0.65 -15.63 -9.35
C ASN A 542 -0.76 -14.95 -7.98
N SER A 543 -1.13 -13.66 -7.91
CA SER A 543 -1.35 -12.98 -6.64
C SER A 543 -2.70 -13.34 -6.02
N HIS A 544 -3.64 -13.84 -6.84
CA HIS A 544 -5.00 -14.19 -6.43
C HIS A 544 -5.75 -13.03 -5.76
N THR A 545 -5.47 -11.81 -6.22
CA THR A 545 -6.11 -10.57 -5.78
C THR A 545 -7.14 -10.08 -6.79
N ASP A 546 -8.11 -9.30 -6.32
CA ASP A 546 -9.14 -8.63 -7.11
C ASP A 546 -9.34 -7.19 -6.62
N GLY A 547 -10.11 -6.39 -7.37
CA GLY A 547 -10.31 -4.96 -7.14
C GLY A 547 -9.53 -4.09 -8.13
N ASN A 548 -9.91 -2.83 -8.26
CA ASN A 548 -9.26 -1.91 -9.21
C ASN A 548 -7.77 -1.69 -8.88
N ASN A 549 -7.39 -1.83 -7.61
CA ASN A 549 -6.03 -1.65 -7.12
C ASN A 549 -5.42 -2.96 -6.59
N CYS A 550 -6.03 -4.11 -6.88
CA CYS A 550 -5.60 -5.41 -6.33
C CYS A 550 -5.54 -5.41 -4.78
N ASP A 551 -6.53 -4.77 -4.16
CA ASP A 551 -6.58 -4.41 -2.74
C ASP A 551 -7.31 -5.42 -1.85
N ARG A 552 -7.78 -6.53 -2.42
CA ARG A 552 -8.40 -7.64 -1.69
C ARG A 552 -8.10 -8.97 -2.34
N CYS A 553 -8.19 -10.05 -1.57
CA CYS A 553 -8.08 -11.40 -2.09
C CYS A 553 -9.33 -11.81 -2.86
N LEU A 554 -9.16 -12.72 -3.82
CA LEU A 554 -10.28 -13.43 -4.44
C LEU A 554 -11.09 -14.18 -3.35
N PRO A 555 -12.40 -14.39 -3.55
CA PRO A 555 -13.28 -14.88 -2.48
C PRO A 555 -12.86 -16.19 -1.80
N LEU A 556 -12.17 -17.10 -2.50
CA LEU A 556 -11.69 -18.39 -1.95
C LEU A 556 -10.22 -18.33 -1.46
N PHE A 557 -9.60 -17.15 -1.46
CA PHE A 557 -8.17 -16.97 -1.18
C PHE A 557 -7.91 -16.16 0.10
N ASN A 558 -8.79 -16.29 1.09
CA ASN A 558 -8.70 -15.64 2.40
C ASN A 558 -8.22 -16.61 3.52
N ASP A 559 -7.28 -17.51 3.22
CA ASP A 559 -6.68 -18.38 4.26
C ASP A 559 -5.72 -17.59 5.17
N LYS A 560 -5.24 -16.45 4.68
CA LYS A 560 -4.47 -15.45 5.42
C LYS A 560 -5.08 -14.07 5.20
N ALA A 561 -4.84 -13.16 6.14
CA ALA A 561 -5.16 -11.76 5.95
C ALA A 561 -4.44 -11.21 4.70
N PHE A 562 -5.13 -10.34 3.96
CA PHE A 562 -4.54 -9.62 2.83
C PHE A 562 -3.31 -8.82 3.29
N ARG A 563 -2.23 -8.91 2.51
CA ARG A 563 -0.99 -8.13 2.70
C ARG A 563 -0.53 -7.60 1.34
N GLN A 564 0.04 -6.40 1.35
CA GLN A 564 0.66 -5.83 0.16
C GLN A 564 1.96 -6.58 -0.15
N GLY A 565 2.28 -6.74 -1.43
CA GLY A 565 3.59 -7.20 -1.84
C GLY A 565 4.68 -6.19 -1.43
N ASP A 566 5.89 -6.66 -1.19
CA ASP A 566 7.08 -5.87 -0.87
C ASP A 566 8.29 -6.32 -1.72
N GLN A 567 9.47 -5.75 -1.48
CA GLN A 567 10.72 -6.07 -2.22
C GLN A 567 11.20 -7.52 -2.06
N VAL A 568 10.71 -8.26 -1.07
CA VAL A 568 11.21 -9.58 -0.67
C VAL A 568 10.11 -10.65 -0.72
N SER A 569 8.85 -10.26 -0.57
CA SER A 569 7.68 -11.12 -0.46
C SER A 569 6.53 -10.58 -1.31
N ALA A 570 6.03 -11.40 -2.24
CA ALA A 570 4.84 -11.06 -3.03
C ALA A 570 3.57 -11.00 -2.18
N ASN A 571 3.54 -11.72 -1.06
CA ASN A 571 2.39 -11.78 -0.15
C ASN A 571 1.07 -12.14 -0.85
N ASN A 572 1.15 -13.03 -1.84
CA ASN A 572 0.00 -13.53 -2.60
C ASN A 572 -1.08 -14.11 -1.67
N CYS A 573 -2.33 -13.92 -2.04
CA CYS A 573 -3.48 -14.43 -1.30
C CYS A 573 -3.51 -15.96 -1.31
N ARG A 574 -3.81 -16.56 -0.15
CA ARG A 574 -3.70 -18.02 0.06
C ARG A 574 -5.07 -18.66 0.02
N ARG A 575 -5.20 -19.73 -0.78
CA ARG A 575 -6.45 -20.46 -0.97
C ARG A 575 -6.91 -21.15 0.31
N CYS A 576 -8.18 -21.01 0.68
CA CYS A 576 -8.80 -21.76 1.76
C CYS A 576 -9.05 -23.21 1.36
N GLN A 577 -8.89 -24.12 2.31
CA GLN A 577 -9.11 -25.55 2.09
C GLN A 577 -10.56 -25.96 2.36
N CYS A 578 -11.48 -25.57 1.47
CA CYS A 578 -12.91 -25.86 1.59
C CYS A 578 -13.36 -27.16 0.90
N ASN A 579 -12.43 -27.99 0.40
CA ASN A 579 -12.70 -29.28 -0.25
C ASN A 579 -13.81 -29.26 -1.33
N ASN A 580 -13.96 -28.16 -2.09
CA ASN A 580 -15.04 -27.93 -3.07
C ASN A 580 -16.47 -27.89 -2.50
N HIS A 581 -16.63 -27.74 -1.20
CA HIS A 581 -17.93 -27.52 -0.55
C HIS A 581 -18.24 -26.03 -0.34
N SER A 582 -17.31 -25.14 -0.70
CA SER A 582 -17.56 -23.71 -0.77
C SER A 582 -16.67 -23.04 -1.83
N PHE A 583 -17.18 -21.94 -2.39
CA PHE A 583 -16.45 -21.07 -3.33
C PHE A 583 -15.98 -19.76 -2.67
N THR A 584 -16.25 -19.59 -1.38
CA THR A 584 -15.97 -18.37 -0.63
C THR A 584 -15.48 -18.70 0.78
N CYS A 585 -14.54 -17.94 1.30
CA CYS A 585 -14.09 -18.04 2.69
C CYS A 585 -13.68 -16.66 3.20
N HIS A 586 -13.67 -16.51 4.52
CA HIS A 586 -13.13 -15.35 5.20
C HIS A 586 -12.00 -15.77 6.15
N TYR A 587 -11.12 -14.82 6.48
CA TYR A 587 -10.03 -15.04 7.41
C TYR A 587 -10.46 -14.75 8.85
N ASP A 588 -10.26 -15.71 9.75
CA ASP A 588 -10.42 -15.54 11.21
C ASP A 588 -9.06 -15.69 11.90
N ALA A 589 -8.56 -14.59 12.46
CA ALA A 589 -7.27 -14.54 13.15
C ALA A 589 -7.22 -15.43 14.41
N THR A 590 -8.37 -15.77 15.02
CA THR A 590 -8.41 -16.65 16.20
C THR A 590 -8.13 -18.11 15.86
N GLN A 591 -8.34 -18.51 14.60
CA GLN A 591 -8.11 -19.86 14.11
C GLN A 591 -6.68 -20.06 13.58
N ASP A 592 -5.91 -18.97 13.41
CA ASP A 592 -4.55 -19.01 12.91
C ASP A 592 -3.53 -19.05 14.06
N LEU A 593 -2.72 -20.11 14.12
CA LEU A 593 -1.65 -20.25 15.12
C LEU A 593 -0.48 -19.29 14.87
N TYR A 594 -0.36 -18.75 13.65
CA TYR A 594 0.74 -17.87 13.23
C TYR A 594 0.20 -16.65 12.44
N PRO A 595 -0.65 -15.80 13.04
CA PRO A 595 -1.32 -14.70 12.33
C PRO A 595 -0.34 -13.63 11.83
N ASN A 596 0.85 -13.55 12.42
CA ASN A 596 1.90 -12.60 12.05
C ASN A 596 2.79 -13.11 10.89
N ASP A 597 2.77 -14.39 10.57
CA ASP A 597 3.54 -15.00 9.47
C ASP A 597 2.63 -15.26 8.27
N HIS A 598 2.97 -14.75 7.09
CA HIS A 598 2.15 -14.92 5.88
C HIS A 598 2.21 -16.36 5.32
N TYR A 599 3.34 -17.04 5.49
CA TYR A 599 3.62 -18.32 4.83
C TYR A 599 3.39 -19.54 5.73
N ARG A 600 3.31 -19.37 7.06
CA ARG A 600 3.02 -20.46 8.01
C ARG A 600 1.62 -20.34 8.60
N GLY A 601 0.92 -21.47 8.77
CA GLY A 601 -0.45 -21.49 9.31
C GLY A 601 -1.51 -21.08 8.29
N GLY A 602 -2.72 -20.85 8.78
CA GLY A 602 -3.92 -20.50 8.01
C GLY A 602 -5.14 -20.39 8.92
N GLY A 603 -5.95 -19.36 8.73
CA GLY A 603 -7.16 -19.05 9.49
C GLY A 603 -8.41 -18.97 8.63
N GLY A 604 -8.39 -19.56 7.41
CA GLY A 604 -9.51 -19.51 6.48
C GLY A 604 -10.72 -20.31 6.97
N VAL A 605 -11.87 -19.66 7.11
CA VAL A 605 -13.16 -20.25 7.46
C VAL A 605 -14.08 -20.19 6.24
N CYS A 606 -14.59 -21.34 5.81
CA CYS A 606 -15.42 -21.47 4.61
C CYS A 606 -16.83 -20.91 4.83
N ASP A 607 -17.27 -20.02 3.95
CA ASP A 607 -18.60 -19.40 4.01
C ASP A 607 -19.61 -20.18 3.18
N ASN A 608 -20.89 -20.15 3.54
CA ASN A 608 -21.99 -20.71 2.73
C ASN A 608 -21.72 -22.14 2.22
N CYS A 609 -21.30 -23.03 3.13
CA CYS A 609 -20.98 -24.40 2.79
C CYS A 609 -22.19 -25.08 2.12
N LEU A 610 -21.98 -25.55 0.89
CA LEU A 610 -22.95 -26.26 0.08
C LEU A 610 -23.08 -27.71 0.59
N HIS A 611 -24.11 -28.42 0.10
CA HIS A 611 -24.36 -29.84 0.40
C HIS A 611 -24.79 -30.16 1.86
N ASN A 612 -25.58 -29.29 2.51
CA ASN A 612 -26.12 -29.47 3.87
C ASN A 612 -25.04 -29.63 4.97
N THR A 613 -24.09 -28.70 5.01
CA THR A 613 -22.96 -28.75 5.95
C THR A 613 -22.81 -27.41 6.68
N THR A 614 -22.39 -27.43 7.94
CA THR A 614 -22.16 -26.23 8.78
C THR A 614 -20.70 -26.12 9.16
N ALA A 615 -20.14 -24.90 9.12
CA ALA A 615 -18.73 -24.64 9.35
C ALA A 615 -18.40 -24.46 10.83
N GLU A 616 -17.88 -25.49 11.50
CA GLU A 616 -17.10 -25.33 12.74
C GLU A 616 -16.01 -26.41 12.88
N GLY A 617 -14.76 -25.97 13.09
CA GLY A 617 -13.81 -26.62 14.00
C GLY A 617 -12.74 -27.57 13.45
N ASN A 618 -11.50 -27.07 13.47
CA ASN A 618 -10.19 -27.74 13.60
C ASN A 618 -9.50 -28.29 12.33
N LEU A 619 -8.32 -27.73 12.03
CA LEU A 619 -7.45 -27.93 10.86
C LEU A 619 -6.77 -29.32 10.74
N SER A 620 -7.30 -30.36 11.38
CA SER A 620 -6.71 -31.72 11.28
C SER A 620 -7.74 -32.86 11.24
N ALA A 621 -9.03 -32.58 11.08
CA ALA A 621 -10.04 -33.62 10.95
C ALA A 621 -10.24 -34.02 9.46
N ILE A 622 -10.14 -35.33 9.19
CA ILE A 622 -10.33 -35.98 7.87
C ILE A 622 -11.78 -35.90 7.34
N ASP A 623 -12.70 -35.22 8.02
CA ASP A 623 -14.06 -35.02 7.53
C ASP A 623 -14.71 -33.80 8.20
N VAL A 624 -14.72 -32.67 7.49
CA VAL A 624 -15.17 -31.34 8.00
C VAL A 624 -16.68 -31.12 7.79
N CYS A 625 -17.41 -32.14 7.32
CA CYS A 625 -18.83 -32.06 7.03
C CYS A 625 -19.61 -33.11 7.84
N LYS A 626 -20.49 -32.70 8.78
CA LYS A 626 -21.37 -33.61 9.53
C LYS A 626 -22.84 -33.13 9.55
N PRO A 627 -23.83 -34.05 9.55
CA PRO A 627 -25.27 -33.73 9.48
C PRO A 627 -25.83 -33.09 10.78
N CYS A 628 -26.95 -32.34 10.68
CA CYS A 628 -27.66 -31.74 11.83
C CYS A 628 -28.00 -32.78 12.91
N ARG A 629 -27.62 -32.51 14.16
CA ARG A 629 -27.84 -33.38 15.34
C ARG A 629 -28.85 -32.77 16.32
N CYS A 630 -30.11 -32.66 15.92
CA CYS A 630 -31.15 -32.17 16.83
C CYS A 630 -31.52 -33.21 17.90
N ASN A 631 -31.69 -32.76 19.14
CA ASN A 631 -32.08 -33.61 20.26
C ASN A 631 -33.58 -33.92 20.19
N LYS A 632 -33.90 -35.17 19.87
CA LYS A 632 -35.27 -35.65 19.71
C LYS A 632 -36.20 -35.36 20.90
N ALA A 633 -35.66 -35.28 22.13
CA ALA A 633 -36.47 -35.01 23.31
C ALA A 633 -37.01 -33.57 23.36
N GLY A 634 -36.27 -32.62 22.80
CA GLY A 634 -36.56 -31.19 22.84
C GLY A 634 -37.08 -30.57 21.55
N THR A 635 -37.20 -31.34 20.45
CA THR A 635 -37.70 -30.86 19.16
C THR A 635 -39.20 -31.11 18.93
N ILE A 636 -39.86 -30.26 18.15
CA ILE A 636 -41.32 -30.29 17.91
C ILE A 636 -41.78 -31.34 16.86
N SER A 637 -40.96 -31.70 15.86
CA SER A 637 -41.35 -32.65 14.78
C SER A 637 -40.13 -33.39 14.16
N GLU A 638 -40.32 -34.62 13.67
CA GLU A 638 -39.25 -35.47 13.10
C GLU A 638 -38.91 -35.21 11.62
N ASP A 639 -39.74 -34.48 10.85
CA ASP A 639 -39.62 -34.49 9.38
C ASP A 639 -38.82 -33.34 8.72
N ILE A 640 -38.34 -32.33 9.46
CA ILE A 640 -37.29 -31.37 8.98
C ILE A 640 -36.50 -30.86 10.21
N PRO A 641 -35.21 -31.22 10.43
CA PRO A 641 -34.61 -31.11 11.77
C PRO A 641 -34.19 -29.67 12.14
N CYS A 642 -33.71 -28.89 11.17
CA CYS A 642 -33.04 -27.61 11.38
C CYS A 642 -33.34 -26.65 10.20
N GLU A 643 -33.32 -25.34 10.42
CA GLU A 643 -33.45 -24.35 9.34
C GLU A 643 -32.24 -24.41 8.38
N GLN A 644 -32.49 -24.25 7.07
CA GLN A 644 -31.47 -24.36 6.01
C GLN A 644 -30.37 -23.29 6.10
N ILE A 645 -30.60 -22.22 6.86
CA ILE A 645 -29.64 -21.14 7.11
C ILE A 645 -29.51 -21.04 8.64
N GLY A 646 -28.29 -21.22 9.16
CA GLY A 646 -27.99 -21.10 10.60
C GLY A 646 -28.13 -22.39 11.44
N GLY A 647 -28.69 -23.48 10.91
CA GLY A 647 -28.68 -24.81 11.56
C GLY A 647 -29.51 -24.94 12.85
N GLN A 648 -30.37 -23.97 13.16
CA GLN A 648 -31.21 -23.97 14.37
C GLN A 648 -32.31 -25.02 14.30
N CYS A 649 -32.38 -25.90 15.30
CA CYS A 649 -33.45 -26.89 15.46
C CYS A 649 -34.73 -26.24 16.01
N LYS A 650 -35.91 -26.78 15.66
CA LYS A 650 -37.22 -26.28 16.14
C LYS A 650 -37.55 -26.82 17.55
N CYS A 651 -37.31 -26.01 18.58
CA CYS A 651 -37.40 -26.45 19.98
C CYS A 651 -38.81 -26.32 20.59
N LYS A 652 -39.17 -27.25 21.49
CA LYS A 652 -40.38 -27.22 22.32
C LYS A 652 -40.36 -26.01 23.27
N THR A 653 -41.53 -25.59 23.75
CA THR A 653 -41.74 -24.26 24.37
C THR A 653 -40.89 -23.95 25.61
N HIS A 654 -40.46 -24.94 26.41
CA HIS A 654 -39.61 -24.72 27.60
C HIS A 654 -38.16 -25.21 27.39
N VAL A 655 -37.75 -25.37 26.12
CA VAL A 655 -36.46 -25.89 25.70
C VAL A 655 -35.75 -24.86 24.81
N VAL A 656 -34.46 -24.69 25.01
CA VAL A 656 -33.61 -23.71 24.33
C VAL A 656 -32.30 -24.38 23.86
N GLY A 657 -31.54 -23.68 23.02
CA GLY A 657 -30.28 -24.16 22.45
C GLY A 657 -30.37 -24.56 20.97
N LEU A 658 -29.24 -24.49 20.25
CA LEU A 658 -29.14 -24.77 18.81
C LEU A 658 -29.62 -26.18 18.43
N GLN A 659 -29.42 -27.16 19.32
CA GLN A 659 -29.84 -28.56 19.15
C GLN A 659 -31.11 -28.92 19.95
N CYS A 660 -31.75 -27.96 20.64
CA CYS A 660 -32.88 -28.18 21.54
C CYS A 660 -32.58 -29.16 22.68
N ASP A 661 -31.42 -29.03 23.31
CA ASP A 661 -30.89 -29.94 24.33
C ASP A 661 -30.88 -29.35 25.75
N GLN A 662 -31.32 -28.10 25.94
CA GLN A 662 -31.27 -27.40 27.23
C GLN A 662 -32.65 -26.91 27.68
N CYS A 663 -32.93 -26.95 28.98
CA CYS A 663 -34.15 -26.34 29.54
C CYS A 663 -33.99 -24.83 29.72
N MET A 664 -35.06 -24.07 29.48
CA MET A 664 -35.10 -22.64 29.76
C MET A 664 -34.91 -22.36 31.27
N ASP A 665 -34.31 -21.23 31.63
CA ASP A 665 -34.08 -20.86 33.04
C ASP A 665 -35.38 -20.87 33.86
N GLY A 666 -35.35 -21.52 35.03
CA GLY A 666 -36.54 -21.78 35.85
C GLY A 666 -37.24 -23.10 35.54
N TYR A 667 -36.71 -23.88 34.58
CA TYR A 667 -37.17 -25.23 34.25
C TYR A 667 -36.02 -26.24 34.29
N TYR A 668 -36.34 -27.51 34.50
CA TYR A 668 -35.39 -28.61 34.64
C TYR A 668 -35.98 -29.92 34.09
N ASN A 669 -35.13 -30.94 33.92
CA ASN A 669 -35.49 -32.30 33.54
C ASN A 669 -36.08 -32.44 32.11
N LEU A 670 -35.25 -32.23 31.08
CA LEU A 670 -35.62 -32.38 29.67
C LEU A 670 -36.07 -33.82 29.36
N ASN A 671 -37.33 -34.00 28.94
CA ASN A 671 -37.92 -35.31 28.68
C ASN A 671 -38.75 -35.33 27.39
N MET A 672 -38.55 -36.38 26.59
CA MET A 672 -39.26 -36.60 25.32
C MET A 672 -40.78 -36.71 25.51
N SER A 673 -41.20 -37.28 26.64
CA SER A 673 -42.60 -37.52 27.00
C SER A 673 -43.34 -36.26 27.47
N ASP A 674 -42.59 -35.21 27.81
CA ASP A 674 -43.16 -33.93 28.24
C ASP A 674 -43.52 -33.09 27.00
N TYR A 675 -44.78 -32.66 26.94
CA TYR A 675 -45.33 -31.88 25.83
C TYR A 675 -44.58 -30.55 25.64
N HIS A 676 -44.14 -29.92 26.74
CA HIS A 676 -43.38 -28.68 26.72
C HIS A 676 -41.86 -28.88 26.83
N GLY A 677 -41.41 -30.13 26.99
CA GLY A 677 -40.01 -30.55 27.05
C GLY A 677 -39.38 -30.50 28.44
N CYS A 678 -39.59 -29.43 29.22
CA CYS A 678 -39.00 -29.25 30.56
C CYS A 678 -40.02 -28.80 31.62
N GLN A 679 -39.75 -29.14 32.88
CA GLN A 679 -40.65 -28.94 34.03
C GLN A 679 -40.23 -27.75 34.92
N PRO A 680 -41.15 -26.98 35.52
CA PRO A 680 -40.81 -25.79 36.29
C PRO A 680 -40.21 -26.09 37.69
N CYS A 681 -39.28 -25.22 38.13
CA CYS A 681 -38.67 -25.23 39.46
C CYS A 681 -39.64 -24.73 40.56
N LYS A 682 -39.56 -25.29 41.79
CA LYS A 682 -40.44 -24.92 42.93
C LYS A 682 -39.68 -24.41 44.17
N CYS A 683 -38.89 -23.35 44.05
CA CYS A 683 -38.03 -22.86 45.15
C CYS A 683 -38.74 -21.92 46.14
N ASN A 684 -38.47 -22.04 47.46
CA ASN A 684 -38.98 -21.11 48.49
C ASN A 684 -38.10 -19.85 48.53
N SER A 685 -38.68 -18.69 48.24
CA SER A 685 -37.96 -17.41 48.11
C SER A 685 -37.28 -16.95 49.42
N SER A 686 -37.80 -17.34 50.59
CA SER A 686 -37.23 -16.92 51.89
C SER A 686 -35.90 -17.61 52.21
N GLY A 687 -35.78 -18.90 51.90
CA GLY A 687 -34.57 -19.69 52.15
C GLY A 687 -33.67 -19.91 50.93
N THR A 688 -34.05 -19.42 49.75
CA THR A 688 -33.21 -19.48 48.53
C THR A 688 -32.31 -18.25 48.42
N ARG A 689 -31.04 -18.44 48.06
CA ARG A 689 -30.05 -17.37 47.94
C ARG A 689 -30.47 -16.39 46.84
N ASN A 690 -30.54 -15.10 47.17
CA ASN A 690 -30.96 -13.99 46.30
C ASN A 690 -32.42 -13.99 45.80
N GLY A 691 -33.28 -14.92 46.26
CA GLY A 691 -34.72 -14.91 45.97
C GLY A 691 -35.15 -15.35 44.56
N TYR A 692 -34.22 -15.77 43.70
CA TYR A 692 -34.51 -16.26 42.34
C TYR A 692 -35.06 -17.69 42.35
N ILE A 693 -36.03 -17.98 41.47
CA ILE A 693 -36.73 -19.28 41.35
C ILE A 693 -36.01 -20.24 40.38
N THR A 694 -34.68 -20.15 40.29
CA THR A 694 -33.87 -20.99 39.40
C THR A 694 -33.33 -22.21 40.15
N CYS A 695 -33.40 -23.37 39.52
CA CYS A 695 -32.96 -24.65 40.11
C CYS A 695 -32.04 -25.40 39.15
N HIS A 696 -31.36 -26.43 39.67
CA HIS A 696 -30.41 -27.21 38.89
C HIS A 696 -31.11 -27.99 37.75
N GLN A 697 -30.61 -27.84 36.51
CA GLN A 697 -31.27 -28.25 35.25
C GLN A 697 -31.60 -29.74 35.13
N TYR A 698 -31.02 -30.61 35.96
CA TYR A 698 -31.30 -32.07 35.97
C TYR A 698 -31.94 -32.58 37.26
N SER A 699 -31.71 -31.92 38.40
CA SER A 699 -32.11 -32.45 39.72
C SER A 699 -33.20 -31.63 40.41
N GLY A 700 -33.52 -30.44 39.92
CA GLY A 700 -34.56 -29.59 40.51
C GLY A 700 -34.14 -28.89 41.81
N GLN A 701 -32.89 -29.05 42.24
CA GLN A 701 -32.40 -28.53 43.51
C GLN A 701 -32.25 -27.00 43.49
N CYS A 702 -32.88 -26.35 44.46
CA CYS A 702 -32.78 -24.90 44.68
C CYS A 702 -31.50 -24.54 45.46
N LYS A 703 -30.97 -23.34 45.23
CA LYS A 703 -29.74 -22.87 45.90
C LYS A 703 -30.06 -22.27 47.28
N CYS A 704 -29.93 -23.07 48.35
CA CYS A 704 -30.31 -22.64 49.71
C CYS A 704 -29.33 -21.64 50.36
N LYS A 705 -29.85 -20.77 51.23
CA LYS A 705 -29.06 -19.91 52.13
C LYS A 705 -28.36 -20.76 53.22
N PRO A 706 -27.26 -20.27 53.82
CA PRO A 706 -26.58 -20.97 54.90
C PRO A 706 -27.54 -21.29 56.05
N ASN A 707 -27.42 -22.48 56.65
CA ASN A 707 -28.26 -23.01 57.73
C ASN A 707 -29.71 -23.36 57.33
N PHE A 708 -30.08 -23.20 56.05
CA PHE A 708 -31.30 -23.73 55.47
C PHE A 708 -30.99 -24.96 54.61
N THR A 709 -31.90 -25.93 54.59
CA THR A 709 -31.74 -27.20 53.87
C THR A 709 -33.06 -27.65 53.22
N GLY A 710 -33.03 -28.69 52.38
CA GLY A 710 -34.17 -29.20 51.61
C GLY A 710 -34.15 -28.84 50.11
N LEU A 711 -34.88 -29.62 49.30
CA LEU A 711 -34.94 -29.46 47.83
C LEU A 711 -35.44 -28.06 47.42
N HIS A 712 -36.30 -27.47 48.26
CA HIS A 712 -36.92 -26.15 48.08
C HIS A 712 -36.43 -25.09 49.07
N CYS A 713 -35.45 -25.41 49.94
CA CYS A 713 -34.84 -24.50 50.90
C CYS A 713 -35.78 -23.92 51.97
N ASP A 714 -36.61 -24.76 52.60
CA ASP A 714 -37.73 -24.35 53.47
C ASP A 714 -37.58 -24.75 54.96
N ARG A 715 -36.45 -25.34 55.37
CA ARG A 715 -36.23 -25.86 56.74
C ARG A 715 -34.84 -25.52 57.31
N CYS A 716 -34.75 -25.30 58.62
CA CYS A 716 -33.48 -25.08 59.34
C CYS A 716 -32.69 -26.38 59.46
N ASN A 717 -31.36 -26.27 59.40
CA ASN A 717 -30.46 -27.42 59.55
C ASN A 717 -30.38 -27.91 61.02
N LEU A 718 -29.98 -29.17 61.22
CA LEU A 718 -29.92 -29.82 62.54
C LEU A 718 -28.94 -29.08 63.48
N GLY A 719 -29.35 -28.85 64.74
CA GLY A 719 -28.59 -28.10 65.75
C GLY A 719 -28.95 -26.61 65.87
N PHE A 720 -29.89 -26.13 65.05
CA PHE A 720 -30.36 -24.75 65.03
C PHE A 720 -31.88 -24.69 65.26
N LYS A 721 -32.33 -23.75 66.10
CA LYS A 721 -33.73 -23.44 66.36
C LYS A 721 -34.19 -22.21 65.57
N GLN A 722 -35.48 -22.13 65.31
CA GLN A 722 -36.08 -21.03 64.55
C GLN A 722 -36.29 -19.81 65.46
N GLN A 723 -35.80 -18.65 65.05
CA GLN A 723 -36.00 -17.40 65.77
C GLN A 723 -36.39 -16.28 64.81
N ASN A 724 -37.42 -15.51 65.19
CA ASN A 724 -37.93 -14.42 64.39
C ASN A 724 -37.23 -13.12 64.81
N ILE A 725 -36.39 -12.57 63.94
CA ILE A 725 -35.64 -11.34 64.20
C ILE A 725 -36.17 -10.29 63.22
N LEU A 726 -36.82 -9.25 63.75
CA LEU A 726 -37.33 -8.11 62.97
C LEU A 726 -38.27 -8.49 61.80
N GLY A 727 -39.17 -9.46 62.02
CA GLY A 727 -40.19 -9.85 61.03
C GLY A 727 -39.70 -10.78 59.91
N MET A 728 -38.45 -11.26 59.95
CA MET A 728 -37.91 -12.28 59.05
C MET A 728 -37.48 -13.54 59.82
N GLN A 729 -37.86 -14.70 59.30
CA GLN A 729 -37.55 -16.01 59.89
C GLN A 729 -36.07 -16.39 59.66
N SER A 730 -35.33 -16.70 60.74
CA SER A 730 -33.91 -17.10 60.70
C SER A 730 -33.63 -18.28 61.65
N CYS A 731 -32.50 -18.98 61.46
CA CYS A 731 -32.11 -20.20 62.20
C CYS A 731 -30.85 -19.94 63.08
N VAL A 732 -30.91 -20.17 64.40
CA VAL A 732 -29.84 -19.87 65.39
C VAL A 732 -29.48 -21.09 66.28
N PRO A 733 -28.24 -21.22 66.80
CA PRO A 733 -27.80 -22.40 67.57
C PRO A 733 -28.31 -22.45 69.04
N CYS A 734 -28.13 -23.59 69.72
CA CYS A 734 -28.82 -23.92 70.99
C CYS A 734 -27.98 -24.16 72.26
N ASP A 735 -26.65 -24.26 72.19
CA ASP A 735 -25.70 -24.25 73.33
C ASP A 735 -25.98 -25.17 74.55
N CYS A 736 -26.28 -26.46 74.31
CA CYS A 736 -26.38 -27.48 75.35
C CYS A 736 -25.01 -27.93 75.90
N ASN A 737 -24.87 -28.18 77.22
CA ASN A 737 -23.60 -28.67 77.78
C ASN A 737 -23.28 -30.05 77.21
N ILE A 738 -22.14 -30.13 76.52
CA ILE A 738 -21.77 -31.24 75.66
C ILE A 738 -21.56 -32.57 76.41
N TYR A 739 -21.42 -32.50 77.73
CA TYR A 739 -21.05 -33.61 78.58
C TYR A 739 -22.19 -34.08 79.48
N GLY A 740 -22.98 -33.16 80.02
CA GLY A 740 -24.18 -33.52 80.77
C GLY A 740 -25.43 -33.70 79.92
N SER A 741 -25.43 -33.28 78.65
CA SER A 741 -26.54 -33.48 77.71
C SER A 741 -26.30 -34.69 76.81
N THR A 742 -27.34 -35.45 76.48
CA THR A 742 -27.28 -36.64 75.60
C THR A 742 -26.78 -36.29 74.20
N ASN A 743 -27.10 -35.08 73.70
CA ASN A 743 -26.58 -34.52 72.47
C ASN A 743 -26.64 -32.98 72.51
N GLN A 744 -26.04 -32.32 71.51
CA GLN A 744 -26.09 -30.86 71.33
C GLN A 744 -27.35 -30.39 70.59
N PHE A 745 -28.28 -31.31 70.32
CA PHE A 745 -29.52 -30.99 69.64
C PHE A 745 -30.56 -30.56 70.68
N CYS A 746 -31.04 -29.34 70.53
CA CYS A 746 -32.21 -28.88 71.24
C CYS A 746 -33.46 -29.17 70.41
N ASN A 747 -34.61 -29.09 71.05
CA ASN A 747 -35.86 -28.96 70.32
C ASN A 747 -35.83 -27.66 69.45
N PRO A 748 -36.03 -27.74 68.12
CA PRO A 748 -35.85 -26.61 67.19
C PRO A 748 -36.89 -25.49 67.32
N ILE A 749 -37.86 -25.63 68.23
CA ILE A 749 -38.85 -24.61 68.56
C ILE A 749 -38.70 -24.13 70.02
N SER A 750 -38.45 -25.03 71.00
CA SER A 750 -38.39 -24.66 72.44
C SER A 750 -36.99 -24.45 73.02
N GLY A 751 -35.93 -24.99 72.40
CA GLY A 751 -34.55 -24.79 72.84
C GLY A 751 -34.07 -25.59 74.06
N GLN A 752 -34.86 -26.52 74.62
CA GLN A 752 -34.44 -27.31 75.79
C GLN A 752 -33.52 -28.48 75.44
N CYS A 753 -32.49 -28.68 76.27
CA CYS A 753 -31.47 -29.71 76.16
C CYS A 753 -31.87 -30.98 76.93
N LYS A 754 -31.52 -32.16 76.40
CA LYS A 754 -31.91 -33.44 77.01
C LYS A 754 -30.76 -34.01 77.85
N CYS A 755 -30.85 -33.93 79.18
CA CYS A 755 -29.79 -34.34 80.11
C CYS A 755 -29.58 -35.86 80.20
N ARG A 756 -28.36 -36.28 80.54
CA ARG A 756 -27.95 -37.67 80.80
C ARG A 756 -28.26 -38.06 82.26
N GLU A 757 -28.34 -39.36 82.55
CA GLU A 757 -28.52 -39.87 83.92
C GLU A 757 -27.40 -39.41 84.87
N ASP A 758 -27.73 -39.26 86.16
CA ASP A 758 -26.85 -38.77 87.24
C ASP A 758 -26.33 -37.33 87.09
N VAL A 759 -26.86 -36.60 86.10
CA VAL A 759 -26.58 -35.19 85.81
C VAL A 759 -27.87 -34.37 85.80
N LYS A 760 -27.86 -33.17 86.41
CA LYS A 760 -29.05 -32.30 86.54
C LYS A 760 -28.81 -30.83 86.11
N GLY A 761 -29.87 -30.13 85.66
CA GLY A 761 -29.91 -28.69 85.30
C GLY A 761 -30.40 -28.39 83.87
N ASP A 762 -30.88 -27.17 83.55
CA ASP A 762 -31.51 -26.81 82.25
C ASP A 762 -30.57 -26.89 81.03
N LEU A 763 -29.27 -26.71 81.27
CA LEU A 763 -28.20 -26.93 80.30
C LEU A 763 -27.42 -28.22 80.60
N CYS A 764 -27.83 -28.99 81.61
CA CYS A 764 -27.26 -30.26 82.07
C CYS A 764 -25.79 -30.16 82.54
N ASN A 765 -25.52 -29.60 83.74
CA ASN A 765 -24.15 -29.26 84.16
C ASN A 765 -23.77 -29.51 85.65
N ARG A 766 -24.47 -30.35 86.44
CA ARG A 766 -24.06 -30.74 87.84
C ARG A 766 -24.35 -32.21 88.25
N CYS A 767 -23.58 -32.77 89.20
CA CYS A 767 -23.69 -34.16 89.75
C CYS A 767 -24.58 -34.35 90.99
N THR A 768 -24.95 -35.61 91.25
CA THR A 768 -25.67 -36.14 92.44
C THR A 768 -24.72 -36.75 93.51
N ASP A 769 -25.20 -37.04 94.73
CA ASP A 769 -24.36 -37.47 95.88
C ASP A 769 -23.72 -38.89 95.70
N ASN A 770 -22.62 -39.19 96.41
CA ASN A 770 -21.71 -40.36 96.20
C ASN A 770 -21.02 -40.42 94.83
N HIS A 771 -21.20 -39.38 94.03
CA HIS A 771 -20.58 -39.22 92.73
C HIS A 771 -19.83 -37.89 92.67
N TYR A 772 -18.72 -37.86 91.95
CA TYR A 772 -17.83 -36.72 91.85
C TYR A 772 -17.40 -36.50 90.39
N GLY A 773 -16.92 -35.30 90.09
CA GLY A 773 -16.26 -34.97 88.82
C GLY A 773 -17.17 -35.03 87.58
N LEU A 774 -18.06 -34.04 87.40
CA LEU A 774 -18.84 -33.92 86.17
C LEU A 774 -17.94 -33.59 84.97
N ASP A 775 -17.76 -34.54 84.07
CA ASP A 775 -17.02 -34.39 82.82
C ASP A 775 -17.72 -35.12 81.67
N ALA A 776 -17.04 -35.35 80.54
CA ALA A 776 -17.59 -35.96 79.33
C ALA A 776 -18.35 -37.27 79.50
N TYR A 777 -18.12 -37.96 80.60
CA TYR A 777 -18.67 -39.27 80.88
C TYR A 777 -19.79 -39.25 81.93
N GLY A 778 -20.23 -38.06 82.37
CA GLY A 778 -21.23 -37.91 83.43
C GLY A 778 -20.58 -37.85 84.82
N CYS A 779 -21.36 -38.15 85.85
CA CYS A 779 -20.92 -38.11 87.24
C CYS A 779 -20.42 -39.47 87.69
N LYS A 780 -19.27 -39.52 88.37
CA LYS A 780 -18.57 -40.78 88.64
C LYS A 780 -18.72 -41.19 90.09
N GLU A 781 -19.20 -42.41 90.34
CA GLU A 781 -19.32 -42.93 91.70
C GLU A 781 -17.95 -43.05 92.38
N CYS A 782 -17.92 -42.92 93.70
CA CYS A 782 -16.69 -43.09 94.45
C CYS A 782 -16.36 -44.55 94.75
N ASP A 783 -15.15 -44.96 94.36
CA ASP A 783 -14.76 -46.37 94.33
C ASP A 783 -13.35 -46.57 94.91
N CYS A 784 -13.23 -46.84 96.21
CA CYS A 784 -11.93 -47.04 96.90
C CYS A 784 -11.56 -48.53 96.96
N TYR A 785 -10.29 -48.91 96.70
CA TYR A 785 -9.90 -50.31 96.60
C TYR A 785 -9.66 -50.95 97.98
N SER A 786 -10.58 -51.81 98.42
CA SER A 786 -10.64 -52.34 99.80
C SER A 786 -9.35 -53.03 100.28
N GLU A 787 -8.60 -53.70 99.39
CA GLU A 787 -7.38 -54.45 99.75
C GLU A 787 -6.13 -53.56 99.88
N GLY A 788 -6.14 -52.40 99.23
CA GLY A 788 -5.07 -51.41 99.30
C GLY A 788 -5.41 -50.18 100.15
N THR A 789 -6.65 -50.04 100.59
CA THR A 789 -7.18 -48.91 101.38
C THR A 789 -7.35 -49.29 102.86
N ILE A 790 -7.33 -48.32 103.76
CA ILE A 790 -7.63 -48.52 105.19
C ILE A 790 -9.17 -48.54 105.38
N PRO A 791 -9.79 -49.56 106.03
CA PRO A 791 -11.27 -49.66 106.10
C PRO A 791 -11.97 -48.53 106.91
N GLY A 792 -13.07 -47.95 106.37
CA GLY A 792 -14.00 -47.06 107.11
C GLY A 792 -14.17 -45.60 106.62
N THR A 793 -13.64 -45.20 105.45
CA THR A 793 -13.57 -43.78 104.99
C THR A 793 -14.40 -43.48 103.72
N ILE A 794 -14.93 -42.24 103.58
CA ILE A 794 -15.69 -41.73 102.39
C ILE A 794 -14.81 -40.79 101.53
N CYS A 795 -15.00 -40.78 100.21
CA CYS A 795 -14.28 -39.98 99.21
C CYS A 795 -14.73 -38.49 99.15
N ASP A 796 -13.99 -37.65 98.44
CA ASP A 796 -14.32 -36.22 98.20
C ASP A 796 -15.21 -35.98 96.95
N ALA A 797 -16.25 -35.11 97.02
CA ALA A 797 -17.25 -34.93 95.95
C ALA A 797 -16.80 -34.11 94.72
N VAL A 798 -15.59 -33.55 94.75
CA VAL A 798 -14.98 -32.87 93.59
C VAL A 798 -13.76 -33.65 93.08
N THR A 799 -13.01 -34.33 93.95
CA THR A 799 -11.71 -34.96 93.64
C THR A 799 -11.67 -36.48 93.88
N GLY A 800 -12.47 -37.01 94.81
CA GLY A 800 -12.72 -38.43 95.11
C GLY A 800 -11.56 -39.29 95.64
N GLN A 801 -10.59 -38.74 96.36
CA GLN A 801 -9.39 -39.44 96.88
C GLN A 801 -9.62 -40.38 98.11
N CYS A 802 -8.92 -41.52 98.16
CA CYS A 802 -8.91 -42.59 99.19
C CYS A 802 -7.52 -42.77 99.89
N THR A 803 -7.35 -43.60 100.93
CA THR A 803 -6.13 -43.68 101.81
C THR A 803 -5.38 -45.04 101.81
N CYS A 804 -4.05 -45.14 101.48
CA CYS A 804 -3.37 -46.35 100.89
C CYS A 804 -2.20 -47.10 101.66
N ARG A 805 -1.83 -48.36 101.27
CA ARG A 805 -0.75 -49.28 101.82
C ARG A 805 0.65 -49.23 101.10
N THR A 806 1.72 -49.90 101.62
CA THR A 806 3.15 -49.78 101.19
C THR A 806 3.53 -50.42 99.83
N ASN A 807 4.44 -49.79 99.07
CA ASN A 807 4.77 -50.07 97.65
C ASN A 807 3.59 -49.94 96.67
N VAL A 808 2.47 -49.43 97.18
CA VAL A 808 1.21 -49.17 96.49
C VAL A 808 0.88 -47.67 96.64
N GLY A 809 0.29 -47.07 95.62
CA GLY A 809 -0.12 -45.68 95.59
C GLY A 809 -1.36 -45.48 94.73
N GLY A 810 -1.76 -44.24 94.53
CA GLY A 810 -2.89 -43.86 93.66
C GLY A 810 -4.14 -43.44 94.41
N ARG A 811 -5.09 -42.83 93.68
CA ARG A 811 -6.29 -42.20 94.24
C ARG A 811 -7.20 -43.16 94.98
N GLN A 812 -7.23 -44.41 94.54
CA GLN A 812 -8.04 -45.50 95.10
C GLN A 812 -7.19 -46.56 95.80
N CYS A 813 -5.88 -46.34 95.90
CA CYS A 813 -4.93 -47.25 96.57
C CYS A 813 -4.70 -48.60 95.89
N ASN A 814 -4.55 -48.61 94.57
CA ASN A 814 -4.55 -49.81 93.74
C ASN A 814 -3.36 -49.93 92.74
N GLU A 815 -2.34 -49.06 92.82
CA GLU A 815 -1.25 -48.95 91.82
C GLU A 815 0.16 -49.12 92.39
N CYS A 816 1.15 -49.51 91.58
CA CYS A 816 2.56 -49.72 91.97
C CYS A 816 3.44 -48.43 91.93
N LEU A 817 4.62 -48.44 92.58
CA LEU A 817 5.61 -47.34 92.53
C LEU A 817 6.47 -47.34 91.24
N ASN A 818 7.17 -46.23 90.92
CA ASN A 818 7.90 -46.02 89.63
C ASN A 818 9.02 -47.06 89.40
N GLY A 819 9.18 -47.54 88.15
CA GLY A 819 10.15 -48.58 87.77
C GLY A 819 9.63 -50.02 87.88
N TYR A 820 8.38 -50.18 88.33
CA TYR A 820 7.73 -51.47 88.51
C TYR A 820 6.31 -51.46 87.95
N PHE A 821 5.90 -52.55 87.33
CA PHE A 821 4.59 -52.79 86.79
C PHE A 821 3.88 -53.99 87.41
N LYS A 822 2.56 -53.99 87.37
CA LYS A 822 1.69 -54.99 88.01
C LYS A 822 1.71 -56.31 87.23
N SER A 823 1.97 -57.43 87.91
CA SER A 823 1.92 -58.76 87.30
C SER A 823 0.84 -59.63 87.94
N SER A 824 0.00 -60.24 87.11
CA SER A 824 -1.18 -60.98 87.56
C SER A 824 -0.95 -62.48 87.48
N GLN A 825 -0.68 -63.11 88.63
CA GLN A 825 -1.13 -64.47 88.88
C GLN A 825 -1.79 -64.53 90.25
N THR A 826 -3.10 -64.82 90.23
CA THR A 826 -3.97 -65.14 91.38
C THR A 826 -3.98 -64.14 92.55
N GLY A 827 -4.78 -63.08 92.41
CA GLY A 827 -5.54 -62.49 93.51
C GLY A 827 -4.81 -61.62 94.56
N SER A 828 -3.51 -61.35 94.44
CA SER A 828 -2.79 -60.42 95.33
C SER A 828 -1.94 -59.41 94.53
N LEU A 829 -1.98 -58.12 94.90
CA LEU A 829 -1.29 -57.03 94.19
C LEU A 829 0.24 -57.11 94.36
N SER A 830 0.97 -57.55 93.32
CA SER A 830 2.45 -57.64 93.30
C SER A 830 3.05 -56.87 92.09
N CYS A 831 4.15 -56.13 92.31
CA CYS A 831 4.79 -55.22 91.35
C CYS A 831 6.20 -55.72 90.90
N LEU A 832 6.51 -55.82 89.59
CA LEU A 832 7.72 -56.38 88.91
C LEU A 832 8.45 -55.37 87.97
N PRO A 833 9.74 -55.51 87.57
CA PRO A 833 10.53 -54.47 86.85
C PRO A 833 10.46 -54.44 85.28
N CYS A 834 10.87 -53.33 84.63
CA CYS A 834 10.72 -52.97 83.18
C CYS A 834 11.92 -53.28 82.22
N GLU A 835 11.70 -53.58 80.91
CA GLU A 835 12.75 -53.77 79.84
C GLU A 835 12.45 -53.05 78.48
N CYS A 836 13.25 -52.05 78.04
CA CYS A 836 12.97 -51.15 76.89
C CYS A 836 14.04 -51.12 75.75
N ASP A 837 13.66 -50.96 74.47
CA ASP A 837 14.57 -50.79 73.31
C ASP A 837 15.06 -49.34 73.18
N VAL A 838 16.38 -49.16 73.23
CA VAL A 838 17.04 -47.85 73.22
C VAL A 838 16.85 -47.06 71.92
N SER A 839 16.59 -47.72 70.79
CA SER A 839 16.48 -47.05 69.48
C SER A 839 15.23 -46.17 69.38
N GLY A 840 14.13 -46.63 69.98
CA GLY A 840 12.84 -45.97 69.97
C GLY A 840 12.37 -45.43 71.31
N THR A 841 13.16 -45.50 72.39
CA THR A 841 12.78 -44.99 73.73
C THR A 841 13.34 -43.57 73.98
N MET A 842 12.53 -42.71 74.60
CA MET A 842 12.80 -41.28 74.87
C MET A 842 13.77 -41.04 76.04
N THR A 843 13.75 -41.93 77.03
CA THR A 843 14.38 -41.75 78.36
C THR A 843 15.10 -43.01 78.82
N SER A 844 15.76 -42.93 79.98
CA SER A 844 16.58 -44.00 80.59
C SER A 844 15.93 -45.39 80.50
N PRO A 845 16.65 -46.45 80.09
CA PRO A 845 16.10 -47.73 79.62
C PRO A 845 15.36 -48.60 80.66
N GLN A 846 15.08 -48.07 81.86
CA GLN A 846 14.56 -48.82 83.01
C GLN A 846 13.20 -48.31 83.52
N ILE A 847 12.56 -47.33 82.86
CA ILE A 847 11.28 -46.77 83.29
C ILE A 847 10.19 -47.12 82.28
N CYS A 848 9.16 -47.84 82.72
CA CYS A 848 8.00 -48.23 81.92
C CYS A 848 6.68 -48.01 82.68
N ASP A 849 5.58 -48.13 81.96
CA ASP A 849 4.22 -48.06 82.46
C ASP A 849 3.95 -49.15 83.52
N LYS A 850 3.39 -48.73 84.65
CA LYS A 850 3.26 -49.51 85.89
C LYS A 850 2.12 -50.54 85.90
N LEU A 851 1.31 -50.63 84.86
CA LEU A 851 0.30 -51.68 84.73
C LEU A 851 0.63 -52.63 83.59
N THR A 852 1.24 -52.10 82.53
CA THR A 852 1.38 -52.84 81.27
C THR A 852 2.81 -53.24 80.98
N GLY A 853 3.82 -52.62 81.59
CA GLY A 853 5.22 -52.84 81.22
C GLY A 853 5.68 -52.03 79.99
N GLN A 854 4.85 -51.11 79.48
CA GLN A 854 5.10 -50.34 78.24
C GLN A 854 6.14 -49.22 78.41
N CYS A 855 7.17 -49.22 77.59
CA CYS A 855 8.24 -48.21 77.60
C CYS A 855 7.82 -46.87 76.98
N PHE A 856 8.51 -45.78 77.36
CA PHE A 856 8.24 -44.43 76.85
C PHE A 856 8.83 -44.21 75.46
N CYS A 857 8.03 -44.44 74.43
CA CYS A 857 8.50 -44.39 73.05
C CYS A 857 8.68 -42.97 72.53
N LYS A 858 9.62 -42.79 71.59
CA LYS A 858 9.81 -41.57 70.79
C LYS A 858 8.53 -41.25 70.00
N PRO A 859 8.28 -39.97 69.65
CA PRO A 859 6.98 -39.50 69.21
C PRO A 859 6.39 -40.16 67.96
N PHE A 860 7.17 -40.91 67.16
CA PHE A 860 6.68 -41.62 65.97
C PHE A 860 6.91 -43.15 66.04
N VAL A 861 7.08 -43.68 67.25
CA VAL A 861 7.35 -45.10 67.55
C VAL A 861 6.30 -45.63 68.53
N SER A 862 5.97 -46.90 68.43
CA SER A 862 4.92 -47.63 69.13
C SER A 862 5.37 -49.06 69.46
N GLY A 863 4.56 -49.79 70.23
CA GLY A 863 4.87 -51.15 70.73
C GLY A 863 5.49 -51.15 72.12
N GLN A 864 5.29 -52.22 72.89
CA GLN A 864 5.61 -52.33 74.34
C GLN A 864 7.06 -52.00 74.71
N GLN A 865 8.00 -52.34 73.84
CA GLN A 865 9.43 -52.06 74.00
C GLN A 865 9.91 -50.87 73.17
N CYS A 866 9.02 -50.18 72.44
CA CYS A 866 9.32 -49.07 71.53
C CYS A 866 10.15 -49.46 70.29
N SER A 867 9.73 -50.50 69.57
CA SER A 867 10.44 -51.06 68.42
C SER A 867 9.68 -50.96 67.07
N ILE A 868 8.49 -50.35 67.02
CA ILE A 868 7.62 -50.33 65.81
C ILE A 868 7.26 -48.89 65.41
N CYS A 869 7.35 -48.50 64.14
CA CYS A 869 6.90 -47.17 63.71
C CYS A 869 5.37 -46.99 63.77
N MET A 870 4.90 -45.80 64.11
CA MET A 870 3.46 -45.49 64.10
C MET A 870 2.88 -45.41 62.67
N PRO A 871 1.55 -45.55 62.50
CA PRO A 871 0.90 -45.44 61.19
C PRO A 871 1.28 -44.14 60.48
N HIS A 872 1.55 -44.21 59.17
CA HIS A 872 2.09 -43.12 58.35
C HIS A 872 3.54 -42.70 58.69
N MET A 873 4.30 -43.53 59.41
CA MET A 873 5.72 -43.30 59.68
C MET A 873 6.56 -44.55 59.32
N TYR A 874 7.83 -44.39 58.96
CA TYR A 874 8.72 -45.49 58.57
C TYR A 874 10.19 -45.29 59.01
N ASN A 875 11.01 -46.35 58.97
CA ASN A 875 12.46 -46.34 59.21
C ASN A 875 12.90 -45.88 60.63
N LEU A 876 12.72 -46.77 61.61
CA LEU A 876 13.13 -46.56 63.01
C LEU A 876 14.66 -46.56 63.16
N SER A 877 15.23 -45.46 63.66
CA SER A 877 16.68 -45.33 63.86
C SER A 877 17.05 -44.66 65.19
N ILE A 878 18.14 -45.11 65.81
CA ILE A 878 18.70 -44.52 67.04
C ILE A 878 19.15 -43.07 66.84
N SER A 879 19.64 -42.72 65.64
CA SER A 879 20.10 -41.37 65.29
C SER A 879 18.96 -40.41 64.96
N ASN A 880 17.74 -40.93 64.72
CA ASN A 880 16.55 -40.11 64.51
C ASN A 880 15.97 -39.71 65.87
N LEU A 881 15.97 -38.41 66.16
CA LEU A 881 15.42 -37.83 67.41
C LEU A 881 13.93 -38.15 67.59
N LEU A 882 13.20 -38.36 66.49
CA LEU A 882 11.76 -38.66 66.49
C LEU A 882 11.47 -40.18 66.41
N GLY A 883 12.52 -40.99 66.23
CA GLY A 883 12.47 -42.44 66.05
C GLY A 883 12.20 -42.84 64.60
N CYS A 884 11.00 -42.58 64.09
CA CYS A 884 10.60 -42.86 62.71
C CYS A 884 10.40 -41.56 61.89
N GLN A 885 10.31 -41.68 60.57
CA GLN A 885 10.16 -40.58 59.60
C GLN A 885 8.77 -40.61 58.96
N ASP A 886 8.24 -39.45 58.56
CA ASP A 886 6.90 -39.35 57.95
C ASP A 886 6.83 -39.98 56.54
N CYS A 887 5.68 -40.58 56.23
CA CYS A 887 5.36 -41.15 54.93
C CYS A 887 5.09 -40.03 53.92
N ASP A 888 6.05 -39.76 53.04
CA ASP A 888 5.94 -38.67 52.07
C ASP A 888 5.26 -39.11 50.75
N CYS A 889 4.00 -39.57 50.81
CA CYS A 889 3.26 -40.04 49.63
C CYS A 889 2.66 -38.88 48.80
N ASP A 890 2.67 -38.97 47.47
CA ASP A 890 2.05 -37.99 46.56
C ASP A 890 0.51 -38.13 46.60
N PRO A 891 -0.23 -37.08 47.01
CA PRO A 891 -1.68 -37.15 47.16
C PRO A 891 -2.45 -37.36 45.85
N LEU A 892 -1.84 -37.09 44.69
CA LEU A 892 -2.48 -37.23 43.38
C LEU A 892 -2.29 -38.62 42.77
N GLY A 893 -1.21 -39.31 43.13
CA GLY A 893 -0.88 -40.65 42.66
C GLY A 893 -1.08 -41.77 43.69
N THR A 894 -1.44 -41.45 44.92
CA THR A 894 -1.66 -42.42 46.02
C THR A 894 -3.15 -42.70 46.21
N LEU A 895 -3.49 -43.98 46.42
CA LEU A 895 -4.87 -44.38 46.68
C LEU A 895 -5.33 -43.76 48.01
N ILE A 896 -6.36 -42.91 47.96
CA ILE A 896 -6.87 -42.17 49.13
C ILE A 896 -7.18 -43.13 50.28
N GLY A 897 -6.64 -42.84 51.47
CA GLY A 897 -6.82 -43.65 52.68
C GLY A 897 -5.83 -44.80 52.85
N THR A 898 -4.76 -44.87 52.07
CA THR A 898 -3.70 -45.89 52.22
C THR A 898 -2.49 -45.40 53.01
N MET A 899 -1.84 -46.31 53.73
CA MET A 899 -0.64 -46.05 54.55
C MET A 899 0.62 -46.56 53.82
N CYS A 900 1.77 -45.89 54.01
CA CYS A 900 3.02 -46.39 53.46
C CYS A 900 3.63 -47.50 54.35
N ASP A 901 4.45 -48.36 53.75
CA ASP A 901 5.08 -49.47 54.46
C ASP A 901 5.97 -48.98 55.63
N PRO A 902 5.79 -49.46 56.87
CA PRO A 902 6.46 -48.89 58.05
C PRO A 902 7.96 -49.19 58.16
N VAL A 903 8.52 -50.02 57.27
CA VAL A 903 9.97 -50.32 57.25
C VAL A 903 10.66 -49.63 56.07
N SER A 904 10.08 -49.72 54.86
CA SER A 904 10.64 -49.20 53.61
C SER A 904 10.08 -47.82 53.19
N GLY A 905 8.92 -47.45 53.72
CA GLY A 905 8.18 -46.24 53.40
C GLY A 905 7.54 -46.22 52.00
N GLN A 906 7.26 -47.38 51.41
CA GLN A 906 6.62 -47.53 50.10
C GLN A 906 5.11 -47.24 50.16
N CYS A 907 4.64 -46.27 49.37
CA CYS A 907 3.23 -45.88 49.26
C CYS A 907 2.43 -46.79 48.30
N LYS A 908 1.10 -46.83 48.46
CA LYS A 908 0.20 -47.64 47.61
C LYS A 908 -0.40 -46.80 46.49
N CYS A 909 0.13 -47.00 45.28
CA CYS A 909 -0.16 -46.12 44.13
C CYS A 909 -1.49 -46.43 43.44
N LEU A 910 -2.11 -45.40 42.87
CA LEU A 910 -3.25 -45.50 41.94
C LEU A 910 -2.84 -46.23 40.65
N PRO A 911 -3.80 -46.79 39.89
CA PRO A 911 -3.51 -47.39 38.59
C PRO A 911 -2.72 -46.41 37.71
N HIS A 912 -1.64 -46.91 37.09
CA HIS A 912 -0.71 -46.17 36.25
C HIS A 912 0.30 -45.24 36.97
N PHE A 913 0.36 -45.25 38.30
CA PHE A 913 1.41 -44.59 39.10
C PHE A 913 2.36 -45.61 39.79
N GLN A 914 3.63 -45.25 39.94
CA GLN A 914 4.72 -46.03 40.54
C GLN A 914 5.71 -45.17 41.36
N GLY A 915 6.68 -45.83 41.97
CA GLY A 915 7.72 -45.23 42.80
C GLY A 915 7.36 -45.21 44.28
N ARG A 916 8.35 -44.97 45.15
CA ARG A 916 8.18 -45.01 46.61
C ARG A 916 7.08 -44.09 47.11
N ARG A 917 6.95 -42.91 46.47
CA ARG A 917 5.98 -41.86 46.79
C ARG A 917 4.77 -41.82 45.84
N CYS A 918 4.68 -42.71 44.86
CA CYS A 918 3.62 -42.70 43.84
C CYS A 918 3.52 -41.41 42.99
N SER A 919 4.62 -40.68 42.84
CA SER A 919 4.67 -39.43 42.05
C SER A 919 5.02 -39.63 40.58
N GLN A 920 5.34 -40.85 40.16
CA GLN A 920 5.80 -41.16 38.81
C GLN A 920 4.77 -42.03 38.09
N CYS A 921 4.59 -41.85 36.79
CA CYS A 921 3.75 -42.76 36.00
C CYS A 921 4.46 -44.08 35.71
N ASN A 922 3.69 -45.16 35.56
CA ASN A 922 4.17 -46.46 35.07
C ASN A 922 4.84 -46.30 33.71
N PRO A 923 5.81 -47.16 33.34
CA PRO A 923 6.39 -47.16 32.00
C PRO A 923 5.28 -47.30 30.96
N GLY A 924 5.26 -46.41 29.96
CA GLY A 924 4.16 -46.32 28.99
C GLY A 924 3.06 -45.32 29.35
N TYR A 925 3.24 -44.49 30.40
CA TYR A 925 2.34 -43.39 30.77
C TYR A 925 3.13 -42.12 31.15
N TYR A 926 2.55 -40.93 30.96
CA TYR A 926 3.15 -39.64 31.31
C TYR A 926 2.16 -38.68 31.99
N LEU A 927 2.67 -37.62 32.64
CA LEU A 927 1.88 -36.62 33.35
C LEU A 927 1.34 -35.54 32.40
N SER A 928 0.02 -35.29 32.42
CA SER A 928 -0.62 -34.24 31.61
C SER A 928 -0.92 -32.97 32.43
N ASN A 929 -0.68 -31.78 31.84
CA ASN A 929 -0.80 -30.46 32.50
C ASN A 929 -2.24 -29.90 32.61
N ASN A 930 -3.27 -30.63 32.19
CA ASN A 930 -4.66 -30.18 32.31
C ASN A 930 -5.22 -30.43 33.71
N ARG A 931 -6.23 -29.65 34.11
CA ARG A 931 -6.76 -29.50 35.50
C ARG A 931 -7.19 -30.78 36.25
N ASP A 932 -7.17 -31.94 35.60
CA ASP A 932 -7.33 -33.27 36.22
C ASP A 932 -6.00 -34.05 36.11
N VAL A 933 -5.23 -34.11 37.19
CA VAL A 933 -3.96 -34.84 37.23
C VAL A 933 -4.20 -36.34 37.03
N ARG A 934 -3.82 -36.88 35.87
CA ARG A 934 -3.87 -38.33 35.54
C ARG A 934 -2.64 -38.74 34.72
N CYS A 935 -2.11 -39.93 34.98
CA CYS A 935 -1.16 -40.60 34.10
C CYS A 935 -1.85 -41.04 32.80
N VAL A 936 -1.46 -40.46 31.67
CA VAL A 936 -2.03 -40.71 30.34
C VAL A 936 -1.15 -41.69 29.58
N PRO A 937 -1.69 -42.69 28.87
CA PRO A 937 -0.88 -43.64 28.12
C PRO A 937 -0.07 -42.94 27.03
N CYS A 938 1.19 -43.35 26.87
CA CYS A 938 2.06 -42.99 25.77
C CYS A 938 1.43 -43.50 24.47
N SER A 939 1.21 -42.59 23.51
CA SER A 939 0.67 -42.96 22.21
C SER A 939 1.80 -43.07 21.17
N CYS A 940 2.79 -43.94 21.40
CA CYS A 940 3.92 -44.03 20.49
C CYS A 940 3.57 -44.76 19.19
N HIS A 941 4.12 -44.31 18.07
CA HIS A 941 3.94 -44.97 16.79
C HIS A 941 4.71 -46.29 16.75
N HIS A 942 4.00 -47.40 16.52
CA HIS A 942 4.50 -48.78 16.64
C HIS A 942 5.79 -49.13 15.86
N LYS A 943 6.08 -48.40 14.77
CA LYS A 943 7.33 -48.55 13.97
C LYS A 943 8.30 -47.39 14.13
N GLY A 944 7.82 -46.22 14.55
CA GLY A 944 8.61 -45.00 14.65
C GLY A 944 9.30 -44.85 16.01
N ALA A 945 8.74 -45.41 17.06
CA ALA A 945 9.35 -45.43 18.39
C ALA A 945 10.07 -46.77 18.65
N TYR A 946 11.10 -46.76 19.51
CA TYR A 946 11.77 -47.97 19.99
C TYR A 946 10.82 -48.94 20.68
N ASN A 947 9.82 -48.40 21.39
CA ASN A 947 8.80 -49.13 22.14
C ASN A 947 7.60 -48.19 22.42
N GLU A 948 6.58 -48.70 23.10
CA GLU A 948 5.42 -47.91 23.55
C GLU A 948 5.71 -47.06 24.81
N THR A 949 6.99 -46.82 25.14
CA THR A 949 7.37 -46.00 26.29
C THR A 949 7.77 -44.59 25.86
N CYS A 950 7.39 -43.63 26.67
CA CYS A 950 7.66 -42.22 26.47
C CYS A 950 8.19 -41.58 27.75
N SER A 951 8.78 -40.40 27.61
CA SER A 951 9.23 -39.59 28.73
C SER A 951 8.08 -39.33 29.71
N ASN A 952 8.35 -39.56 30.99
CA ASN A 952 7.37 -39.45 32.08
C ASN A 952 6.84 -38.02 32.31
N GLU A 953 7.60 -36.98 31.91
CA GLU A 953 7.28 -35.57 32.15
C GLU A 953 6.49 -34.89 31.03
N ASN A 954 6.72 -35.26 29.77
CA ASN A 954 6.15 -34.56 28.62
C ASN A 954 5.55 -35.50 27.55
N GLY A 955 5.56 -36.81 27.78
CA GLY A 955 4.95 -37.79 26.89
C GLY A 955 5.71 -38.03 25.59
N GLN A 956 6.95 -37.54 25.48
CA GLN A 956 7.76 -37.68 24.28
C GLN A 956 8.26 -39.13 24.11
N CYS A 957 7.83 -39.82 23.05
CA CYS A 957 8.30 -41.16 22.71
C CYS A 957 9.76 -41.15 22.27
N TYR A 958 10.48 -42.25 22.54
CA TYR A 958 11.87 -42.43 22.11
C TYR A 958 11.91 -42.89 20.65
N CYS A 959 12.22 -41.96 19.75
CA CYS A 959 12.17 -42.24 18.32
C CYS A 959 13.35 -43.12 17.88
N HIS A 960 13.04 -44.13 17.07
CA HIS A 960 13.97 -45.18 16.64
C HIS A 960 15.08 -44.66 15.71
N ASP A 961 14.75 -43.68 14.86
CA ASP A 961 15.61 -43.17 13.80
C ASP A 961 15.87 -41.66 13.95
N LEU A 962 17.00 -41.16 13.44
CA LEU A 962 17.35 -39.73 13.53
C LEU A 962 16.51 -38.86 12.59
N SER A 963 15.90 -39.47 11.56
CA SER A 963 15.03 -38.81 10.57
C SER A 963 13.64 -38.44 11.10
N ILE A 964 13.28 -38.90 12.30
CA ILE A 964 11.93 -38.77 12.89
C ILE A 964 11.95 -37.98 14.20
N THR A 965 10.82 -37.34 14.48
CA THR A 965 10.58 -36.43 15.61
C THR A 965 9.10 -36.45 15.99
N GLY A 966 8.70 -35.55 16.89
CA GLY A 966 7.33 -35.39 17.35
C GLY A 966 7.00 -36.33 18.51
N GLN A 967 5.98 -35.96 19.29
CA GLN A 967 5.66 -36.62 20.56
C GLN A 967 5.39 -38.12 20.41
N ARG A 968 4.85 -38.56 19.27
CA ARG A 968 4.54 -39.96 18.97
C ARG A 968 5.58 -40.65 18.07
N CYS A 969 6.63 -39.95 17.63
CA CYS A 969 7.61 -40.43 16.65
C CYS A 969 7.02 -40.81 15.28
N ASP A 970 6.03 -40.05 14.84
CA ASP A 970 5.32 -40.18 13.55
C ASP A 970 5.53 -38.97 12.63
N GLN A 971 6.41 -38.05 13.00
CA GLN A 971 6.72 -36.84 12.22
C GLN A 971 8.16 -36.89 11.73
N CYS A 972 8.44 -36.30 10.59
CA CYS A 972 9.81 -36.15 10.11
C CYS A 972 10.51 -34.99 10.82
N ARG A 973 11.75 -35.21 11.22
CA ARG A 973 12.63 -34.16 11.74
C ARG A 973 13.01 -33.19 10.62
N ASP A 974 13.34 -31.95 10.96
CA ASP A 974 13.91 -30.99 10.02
C ASP A 974 15.03 -31.63 9.19
N LEU A 975 15.06 -31.32 7.89
CA LEU A 975 15.89 -31.97 6.86
C LEU A 975 15.39 -33.36 6.39
N PHE A 976 14.22 -33.82 6.81
CA PHE A 976 13.60 -35.08 6.34
C PHE A 976 12.10 -34.91 6.04
N PHE A 977 11.55 -35.73 5.14
CA PHE A 977 10.14 -35.71 4.72
C PHE A 977 9.58 -37.10 4.43
N GLY A 978 8.25 -37.20 4.34
CA GLY A 978 7.54 -38.39 3.93
C GLY A 978 7.68 -39.54 4.92
N PHE A 979 7.05 -39.42 6.09
CA PHE A 979 7.06 -40.47 7.10
C PHE A 979 6.43 -41.75 6.55
N ASP A 980 7.21 -42.84 6.48
CA ASP A 980 6.73 -44.15 6.10
C ASP A 980 6.20 -44.89 7.35
N PRO A 981 4.89 -45.10 7.50
CA PRO A 981 4.32 -45.74 8.67
C PRO A 981 4.66 -47.24 8.79
N GLN A 982 5.11 -47.90 7.71
CA GLN A 982 5.53 -49.30 7.77
C GLN A 982 7.01 -49.43 8.15
N MET A 983 7.86 -48.53 7.67
CA MET A 983 9.30 -48.55 7.95
C MET A 983 9.71 -47.72 9.16
N GLY A 984 8.89 -46.78 9.60
CA GLY A 984 9.17 -45.88 10.73
C GLY A 984 10.34 -44.92 10.46
N ARG A 985 10.50 -44.47 9.21
CA ARG A 985 11.62 -43.61 8.78
C ARG A 985 11.14 -42.53 7.83
N CYS A 986 11.88 -41.43 7.76
CA CYS A 986 11.68 -40.38 6.78
C CYS A 986 12.84 -40.31 5.79
N GLN A 987 12.56 -39.80 4.59
CA GLN A 987 13.57 -39.60 3.55
C GLN A 987 14.28 -38.25 3.73
N PRO A 988 15.59 -38.15 3.49
CA PRO A 988 16.31 -36.88 3.63
C PRO A 988 15.91 -35.88 2.53
N CYS A 989 15.76 -34.62 2.93
CA CYS A 989 15.63 -33.48 2.03
C CYS A 989 16.91 -33.33 1.20
N ARG A 990 16.80 -33.41 -0.13
CA ARG A 990 17.94 -33.27 -1.05
C ARG A 990 17.99 -31.86 -1.63
N CYS A 991 18.04 -30.85 -0.77
CA CYS A 991 18.01 -29.46 -1.18
C CYS A 991 19.39 -28.98 -1.68
N HIS A 992 19.40 -28.27 -2.80
CA HIS A 992 20.60 -27.72 -3.41
C HIS A 992 21.05 -26.48 -2.63
N LEU A 993 22.23 -26.54 -2.00
CA LEU A 993 22.71 -25.52 -1.05
C LEU A 993 22.81 -24.10 -1.64
N ALA A 994 23.07 -23.96 -2.94
CA ALA A 994 23.13 -22.64 -3.55
C ALA A 994 21.75 -21.97 -3.69
N GLY A 995 20.72 -22.80 -3.84
CA GLY A 995 19.39 -22.36 -4.23
C GLY A 995 18.31 -22.51 -3.17
N ALA A 996 18.55 -23.29 -2.12
CA ALA A 996 17.63 -23.43 -1.00
C ALA A 996 17.93 -22.39 0.10
N ILE A 997 16.90 -21.90 0.78
CA ILE A 997 17.03 -20.96 1.91
C ILE A 997 17.76 -21.65 3.07
N ASN A 998 17.42 -22.92 3.29
CA ASN A 998 18.07 -23.84 4.21
C ASN A 998 18.04 -25.27 3.63
N GLY A 999 18.62 -26.24 4.33
CA GLY A 999 18.54 -27.65 3.92
C GLY A 999 17.16 -28.30 4.13
N SER A 1000 16.17 -27.56 4.64
CA SER A 1000 14.87 -28.10 5.02
C SER A 1000 13.89 -28.12 3.84
N CYS A 1001 12.93 -29.02 3.91
CA CYS A 1001 11.89 -29.19 2.92
C CYS A 1001 10.55 -29.46 3.59
N ASP A 1002 9.47 -29.35 2.81
CA ASP A 1002 8.13 -29.67 3.27
C ASP A 1002 8.05 -31.13 3.77
N SER A 1003 7.51 -31.32 4.98
CA SER A 1003 7.58 -32.59 5.71
C SER A 1003 6.75 -33.71 5.09
N LEU A 1004 5.81 -33.40 4.20
CA LEU A 1004 4.98 -34.39 3.50
C LEU A 1004 5.45 -34.62 2.07
N THR A 1005 5.71 -33.54 1.33
CA THR A 1005 5.98 -33.58 -0.10
C THR A 1005 7.47 -33.66 -0.43
N GLY A 1006 8.36 -33.23 0.46
CA GLY A 1006 9.81 -33.18 0.23
C GLY A 1006 10.29 -32.00 -0.60
N HIS A 1007 9.39 -31.07 -0.92
CA HIS A 1007 9.72 -29.90 -1.71
C HIS A 1007 10.56 -28.91 -0.89
N CYS A 1008 11.76 -28.59 -1.38
CA CYS A 1008 12.68 -27.68 -0.71
C CYS A 1008 12.19 -26.22 -0.73
N TYR A 1009 12.51 -25.46 0.32
CA TYR A 1009 12.22 -24.03 0.36
C TYR A 1009 13.29 -23.26 -0.42
N CYS A 1010 12.95 -22.83 -1.63
CA CYS A 1010 13.90 -22.18 -2.53
C CYS A 1010 14.07 -20.70 -2.24
N LYS A 1011 15.29 -20.19 -2.46
CA LYS A 1011 15.60 -18.76 -2.51
C LYS A 1011 14.84 -18.13 -3.67
N VAL A 1012 14.58 -16.83 -3.54
CA VAL A 1012 13.69 -15.99 -4.35
C VAL A 1012 13.76 -16.26 -5.86
N PHE A 1013 14.94 -16.40 -6.47
CA PHE A 1013 15.08 -16.58 -7.94
C PHE A 1013 15.42 -18.02 -8.36
N VAL A 1014 15.06 -19.00 -7.53
CA VAL A 1014 15.36 -20.42 -7.74
C VAL A 1014 14.07 -21.24 -7.65
N MET A 1015 13.95 -22.24 -8.53
CA MET A 1015 12.81 -23.14 -8.64
C MET A 1015 13.23 -24.62 -8.71
N GLY A 1016 12.22 -25.47 -8.68
CA GLY A 1016 12.35 -26.93 -8.76
C GLY A 1016 12.35 -27.59 -7.40
N PHE A 1017 12.01 -28.88 -7.37
CA PHE A 1017 11.79 -29.66 -6.15
C PHE A 1017 12.97 -29.66 -5.17
N GLN A 1018 14.20 -29.55 -5.70
CA GLN A 1018 15.45 -29.48 -4.94
C GLN A 1018 16.09 -28.08 -4.95
N CYS A 1019 15.43 -27.06 -5.50
CA CYS A 1019 15.99 -25.72 -5.69
C CYS A 1019 17.29 -25.69 -6.51
N SER A 1020 17.33 -26.48 -7.58
CA SER A 1020 18.54 -26.67 -8.40
C SER A 1020 18.53 -25.89 -9.71
N LYS A 1021 17.46 -25.15 -10.02
CA LYS A 1021 17.31 -24.41 -11.29
C LYS A 1021 16.90 -22.97 -11.02
N CYS A 1022 17.41 -22.01 -11.78
CA CYS A 1022 16.93 -20.63 -11.70
C CYS A 1022 15.50 -20.52 -12.23
N THR A 1023 14.75 -19.52 -11.75
CA THR A 1023 13.43 -19.17 -12.31
C THR A 1023 13.54 -18.71 -13.77
N GLU A 1024 12.44 -18.70 -14.54
CA GLU A 1024 12.46 -18.05 -15.86
C GLU A 1024 12.91 -16.59 -15.74
N ASN A 1025 13.75 -16.14 -16.68
CA ASN A 1025 14.43 -14.83 -16.66
C ASN A 1025 15.36 -14.60 -15.45
N ALA A 1026 15.95 -15.66 -14.89
CA ALA A 1026 17.01 -15.59 -13.89
C ALA A 1026 18.19 -16.50 -14.29
N SER A 1027 19.41 -16.13 -13.89
CA SER A 1027 20.61 -16.91 -14.18
C SER A 1027 21.69 -16.73 -13.10
N GLY A 1028 22.70 -17.62 -13.09
CA GLY A 1028 23.82 -17.53 -12.14
C GLY A 1028 23.48 -18.04 -10.74
N LEU A 1029 23.23 -19.34 -10.60
CA LEU A 1029 22.96 -19.99 -9.31
C LEU A 1029 24.24 -20.02 -8.45
N GLU A 1030 24.32 -19.16 -7.43
CA GLU A 1030 25.49 -18.97 -6.58
C GLU A 1030 25.14 -19.10 -5.08
N MET A 1031 26.00 -19.77 -4.31
CA MET A 1031 25.77 -19.96 -2.87
C MET A 1031 25.77 -18.64 -2.09
N GLN A 1032 26.65 -17.72 -2.48
CA GLN A 1032 26.86 -16.41 -1.86
C GLN A 1032 25.77 -15.39 -2.25
N ASN A 1033 24.94 -15.73 -3.24
CA ASN A 1033 23.83 -14.89 -3.65
C ASN A 1033 22.65 -15.11 -2.68
N PRO A 1034 22.20 -14.06 -1.95
CA PRO A 1034 21.05 -14.19 -1.05
C PRO A 1034 19.76 -14.55 -1.80
N PHE A 1035 19.68 -14.26 -3.10
CA PHE A 1035 18.54 -14.60 -3.97
C PHE A 1035 18.71 -15.94 -4.71
N GLY A 1036 19.87 -16.58 -4.59
CA GLY A 1036 20.24 -17.82 -5.26
C GLY A 1036 20.68 -17.60 -6.71
N CYS A 1037 19.79 -17.12 -7.57
CA CYS A 1037 20.12 -16.64 -8.92
C CYS A 1037 19.99 -15.11 -8.99
N SER A 1038 20.37 -14.49 -10.10
CA SER A 1038 20.15 -13.06 -10.35
C SER A 1038 19.21 -12.85 -11.54
N LYS A 1039 18.34 -11.85 -11.45
CA LYS A 1039 17.56 -11.31 -12.56
C LYS A 1039 18.10 -9.96 -13.00
N THR A 1040 17.52 -9.40 -14.06
CA THR A 1040 17.77 -8.01 -14.47
C THR A 1040 17.38 -7.08 -13.32
N PRO A 1041 18.24 -6.11 -12.92
CA PRO A 1041 17.86 -5.07 -11.97
C PRO A 1041 16.74 -4.23 -12.57
N ASP A 1042 15.84 -3.69 -11.76
CA ASP A 1042 14.72 -2.87 -12.21
C ASP A 1042 14.58 -1.59 -11.40
N GLN A 1043 13.96 -0.58 -12.01
CA GLN A 1043 13.65 0.71 -11.39
C GLN A 1043 14.91 1.45 -10.92
N GLN A 1044 15.89 1.65 -11.82
CA GLN A 1044 17.07 2.46 -11.55
C GLN A 1044 16.71 3.96 -11.49
N PRO A 1045 16.89 4.64 -10.34
CA PRO A 1045 16.66 6.08 -10.26
C PRO A 1045 17.67 6.86 -11.12
N PRO A 1046 17.28 8.02 -11.67
CA PRO A 1046 18.20 8.90 -12.39
C PRO A 1046 19.28 9.46 -11.46
N PRO A 1047 20.46 9.80 -11.99
CA PRO A 1047 21.49 10.44 -11.20
C PRO A 1047 21.07 11.86 -10.80
N ILE A 1048 21.37 12.22 -9.55
CA ILE A 1048 21.18 13.57 -9.01
C ILE A 1048 22.48 14.33 -9.24
N GLY A 1049 22.40 15.53 -9.80
CA GLY A 1049 23.57 16.33 -10.17
C GLY A 1049 23.55 17.71 -9.55
N HIS A 1050 24.72 18.19 -9.13
CA HIS A 1050 24.97 19.60 -8.84
C HIS A 1050 26.13 20.09 -9.70
N VAL A 1051 26.14 21.39 -10.04
CA VAL A 1051 27.12 21.99 -10.95
C VAL A 1051 28.12 22.82 -10.15
N PRO A 1052 29.27 22.25 -9.75
CA PRO A 1052 30.26 22.93 -8.91
C PRO A 1052 30.98 24.08 -9.62
N ASN A 1053 31.36 23.94 -10.90
CA ASN A 1053 32.06 24.97 -11.67
C ASN A 1053 31.76 24.90 -13.18
N SER A 1054 32.47 25.70 -13.98
CA SER A 1054 32.26 25.82 -15.43
C SER A 1054 32.73 24.64 -16.26
N THR A 1055 33.48 23.70 -15.67
CA THR A 1055 34.08 22.56 -16.39
C THR A 1055 33.78 21.22 -15.72
N SER A 1056 32.88 21.18 -14.75
CA SER A 1056 32.54 19.94 -14.05
C SER A 1056 31.09 19.89 -13.53
N ILE A 1057 30.57 18.67 -13.47
CA ILE A 1057 29.25 18.31 -12.95
C ILE A 1057 29.44 17.13 -11.99
N ALA A 1058 28.96 17.28 -10.76
CA ALA A 1058 29.06 16.26 -9.73
C ALA A 1058 27.75 15.49 -9.63
N LEU A 1059 27.81 14.17 -9.84
CA LEU A 1059 26.67 13.27 -9.95
C LEU A 1059 26.69 12.25 -8.81
N THR A 1060 25.51 11.93 -8.28
CA THR A 1060 25.30 10.91 -7.25
C THR A 1060 24.07 10.08 -7.62
N TRP A 1061 24.11 8.76 -7.42
CA TRP A 1061 22.96 7.89 -7.67
C TRP A 1061 22.81 6.81 -6.60
N ASN A 1062 21.57 6.43 -6.36
CA ASN A 1062 21.20 5.35 -5.46
C ASN A 1062 21.09 4.02 -6.23
N PRO A 1063 21.17 2.87 -5.53
CA PRO A 1063 20.91 1.59 -6.16
C PRO A 1063 19.49 1.47 -6.72
N PRO A 1064 19.25 0.55 -7.67
CA PRO A 1064 17.91 0.28 -8.18
C PRO A 1064 16.95 -0.08 -7.04
N ASP A 1065 15.68 0.32 -7.17
CA ASP A 1065 14.67 -0.04 -6.17
C ASP A 1065 14.44 -1.55 -6.13
N SER A 1066 14.73 -2.28 -7.22
CA SER A 1066 14.77 -3.75 -7.25
C SER A 1066 16.10 -4.21 -7.83
N PRO A 1067 17.17 -4.33 -7.00
CA PRO A 1067 18.49 -4.75 -7.46
C PRO A 1067 18.49 -6.13 -8.13
N ASN A 1068 17.65 -7.05 -7.65
CA ASN A 1068 17.45 -8.40 -8.19
C ASN A 1068 18.72 -9.25 -8.39
N THR A 1069 19.80 -8.88 -7.74
CA THR A 1069 21.13 -9.50 -7.86
C THR A 1069 21.89 -9.33 -6.55
N ASN A 1070 23.02 -10.02 -6.39
CA ASN A 1070 23.99 -9.80 -5.30
C ASN A 1070 25.10 -8.80 -5.66
N ARG A 1071 25.28 -8.55 -6.97
CA ARG A 1071 26.29 -7.65 -7.54
C ARG A 1071 25.69 -6.85 -8.69
N ILE A 1072 25.79 -5.53 -8.62
CA ILE A 1072 25.34 -4.59 -9.66
C ILE A 1072 26.56 -3.96 -10.33
N ASN A 1073 26.53 -3.87 -11.65
CA ASN A 1073 27.49 -3.15 -12.47
C ASN A 1073 26.84 -1.89 -13.02
N TYR A 1074 27.24 -0.72 -12.52
CA TYR A 1074 26.74 0.56 -12.99
C TYR A 1074 27.58 1.08 -14.15
N VAL A 1075 26.91 1.65 -15.14
CA VAL A 1075 27.51 2.35 -16.28
C VAL A 1075 26.86 3.72 -16.41
N LEU A 1076 27.65 4.77 -16.26
CA LEU A 1076 27.20 6.15 -16.44
C LEU A 1076 27.46 6.58 -17.87
N TYR A 1077 26.43 7.10 -18.52
CA TYR A 1077 26.51 7.64 -19.86
C TYR A 1077 26.34 9.16 -19.84
N ARG A 1078 27.12 9.84 -20.68
CA ARG A 1078 26.97 11.25 -21.03
C ARG A 1078 26.70 11.36 -22.53
N ASP A 1079 25.58 11.95 -22.91
CA ASP A 1079 25.15 12.12 -24.31
C ASP A 1079 25.18 10.80 -25.11
N GLY A 1080 24.84 9.69 -24.44
CA GLY A 1080 24.87 8.34 -25.00
C GLY A 1080 26.25 7.67 -25.02
N VAL A 1081 27.30 8.31 -24.51
CA VAL A 1081 28.66 7.75 -24.43
C VAL A 1081 28.99 7.33 -23.00
N GLU A 1082 29.50 6.11 -22.82
CA GLU A 1082 29.96 5.62 -21.51
C GLU A 1082 31.16 6.45 -21.01
N ILE A 1083 31.08 6.99 -19.80
CA ILE A 1083 32.13 7.80 -19.18
C ILE A 1083 32.65 7.24 -17.84
N TYR A 1084 31.86 6.40 -17.17
CA TYR A 1084 32.25 5.84 -15.87
C TYR A 1084 31.56 4.49 -15.62
N ARG A 1085 32.26 3.58 -14.94
CA ARG A 1085 31.76 2.25 -14.59
C ARG A 1085 32.21 1.86 -13.19
N VAL A 1086 31.28 1.35 -12.38
CA VAL A 1086 31.56 0.91 -11.00
C VAL A 1086 30.72 -0.30 -10.63
N MET A 1087 31.28 -1.21 -9.82
CA MET A 1087 30.56 -2.36 -9.28
C MET A 1087 30.21 -2.13 -7.81
N ASP A 1088 29.00 -2.54 -7.42
CA ASP A 1088 28.52 -2.51 -6.05
C ASP A 1088 28.01 -3.89 -5.63
N TYR A 1089 28.14 -4.22 -4.34
CA TYR A 1089 27.83 -5.54 -3.78
C TYR A 1089 26.84 -5.40 -2.63
N PHE A 1090 25.97 -6.39 -2.46
CA PHE A 1090 25.02 -6.40 -1.35
C PHE A 1090 25.75 -6.43 0.02
N PRO A 1091 25.40 -5.57 0.99
CA PRO A 1091 24.38 -4.51 0.95
C PRO A 1091 24.86 -3.25 0.22
N TYR A 1092 24.02 -2.75 -0.70
CA TYR A 1092 24.34 -1.66 -1.62
C TYR A 1092 24.47 -0.28 -0.98
N SER A 1093 25.17 0.62 -1.66
CA SER A 1093 25.40 1.99 -1.23
C SER A 1093 25.25 2.99 -2.39
N ALA A 1094 24.93 4.24 -2.04
CA ALA A 1094 24.90 5.33 -3.02
C ALA A 1094 26.31 5.58 -3.58
N GLN A 1095 26.39 5.78 -4.89
CA GLN A 1095 27.64 6.01 -5.60
C GLN A 1095 27.71 7.46 -6.07
N SER A 1096 28.92 7.99 -6.23
CA SER A 1096 29.14 9.33 -6.72
C SER A 1096 30.29 9.39 -7.73
N PHE A 1097 30.20 10.35 -8.64
CA PHE A 1097 31.19 10.61 -9.67
C PHE A 1097 31.19 12.09 -10.06
N VAL A 1098 32.37 12.67 -10.25
CA VAL A 1098 32.52 14.05 -10.74
C VAL A 1098 33.02 14.00 -12.17
N ASP A 1099 32.15 14.42 -13.10
CA ASP A 1099 32.50 14.57 -14.50
C ASP A 1099 33.28 15.88 -14.69
N ASN A 1100 34.48 15.80 -15.24
CA ASN A 1100 35.43 16.91 -15.38
C ASN A 1100 35.77 17.13 -16.85
N PHE A 1101 36.43 18.26 -17.15
CA PHE A 1101 36.84 18.64 -18.52
C PHE A 1101 35.66 18.91 -19.47
N LEU A 1102 34.55 19.37 -18.92
CA LEU A 1102 33.38 19.80 -19.67
C LEU A 1102 33.59 21.21 -20.25
N LEU A 1103 32.86 21.53 -21.30
CA LEU A 1103 32.82 22.87 -21.87
C LEU A 1103 31.96 23.78 -20.99
N PRO A 1104 32.36 25.05 -20.79
CA PRO A 1104 31.53 26.02 -20.09
C PRO A 1104 30.19 26.26 -20.80
N TYR A 1105 29.18 26.63 -20.01
CA TYR A 1105 27.84 26.99 -20.48
C TYR A 1105 27.17 25.98 -21.45
N THR A 1106 27.56 24.71 -21.36
CA THR A 1106 27.13 23.65 -22.27
C THR A 1106 26.21 22.67 -21.52
N SER A 1107 25.12 22.27 -22.16
CA SER A 1107 24.16 21.30 -21.60
C SER A 1107 24.61 19.88 -21.94
N TYR A 1108 24.62 19.02 -20.93
CA TYR A 1108 24.99 17.61 -21.02
C TYR A 1108 23.85 16.75 -20.49
N SER A 1109 23.56 15.66 -21.19
CA SER A 1109 22.56 14.67 -20.79
C SER A 1109 23.22 13.47 -20.12
N TYR A 1110 22.67 13.00 -19.00
CA TYR A 1110 23.19 11.87 -18.24
C TYR A 1110 22.10 10.84 -17.97
N HIS A 1111 22.46 9.56 -18.05
CA HIS A 1111 21.65 8.46 -17.54
C HIS A 1111 22.57 7.36 -17.04
N ILE A 1112 22.03 6.49 -16.19
CA ILE A 1112 22.78 5.39 -15.61
C ILE A 1112 22.12 4.06 -15.94
N GLU A 1113 22.94 3.09 -16.31
CA GLU A 1113 22.54 1.72 -16.56
C GLU A 1113 23.04 0.82 -15.43
N ALA A 1114 22.15 0.08 -14.80
CA ALA A 1114 22.45 -0.91 -13.77
C ALA A 1114 22.32 -2.32 -14.36
N GLY A 1115 23.42 -3.07 -14.38
CA GLY A 1115 23.51 -4.41 -14.94
C GLY A 1115 23.72 -5.51 -13.90
N SER A 1116 23.20 -6.69 -14.18
CA SER A 1116 23.48 -7.95 -13.48
C SER A 1116 24.09 -8.98 -14.45
N VAL A 1117 24.29 -10.21 -13.97
CA VAL A 1117 24.70 -11.34 -14.82
C VAL A 1117 23.62 -11.77 -15.82
N HIS A 1118 22.37 -11.32 -15.66
CA HIS A 1118 21.26 -11.68 -16.54
C HIS A 1118 20.93 -10.58 -17.57
N GLY A 1119 20.93 -9.32 -17.16
CA GLY A 1119 20.56 -8.19 -18.02
C GLY A 1119 20.76 -6.85 -17.33
N SER A 1120 20.35 -5.77 -17.99
CA SER A 1120 20.50 -4.40 -17.49
C SER A 1120 19.24 -3.55 -17.65
N THR A 1121 19.14 -2.50 -16.82
CA THR A 1121 18.08 -1.49 -16.87
C THR A 1121 18.69 -0.09 -16.84
N ALA A 1122 18.08 0.86 -17.53
CA ALA A 1122 18.54 2.24 -17.60
C ALA A 1122 17.61 3.18 -16.83
N SER A 1123 18.17 4.23 -16.24
CA SER A 1123 17.41 5.31 -15.64
C SER A 1123 16.79 6.24 -16.68
N ALA A 1124 15.87 7.11 -16.23
CA ALA A 1124 15.51 8.28 -17.00
C ALA A 1124 16.74 9.17 -17.27
N THR A 1125 16.72 9.91 -18.38
CA THR A 1125 17.79 10.86 -18.72
C THR A 1125 17.55 12.19 -18.03
N VAL A 1126 18.59 12.76 -17.43
CA VAL A 1126 18.59 14.09 -16.81
C VAL A 1126 19.55 15.00 -17.54
N VAL A 1127 19.25 16.30 -17.58
CA VAL A 1127 20.08 17.29 -18.29
C VAL A 1127 20.59 18.31 -17.29
N PHE A 1128 21.90 18.53 -17.30
CA PHE A 1128 22.58 19.54 -16.49
C PHE A 1128 23.38 20.47 -17.39
N ARG A 1129 23.45 21.75 -17.04
CA ARG A 1129 24.25 22.74 -17.76
C ARG A 1129 25.40 23.22 -16.90
N THR A 1130 26.62 23.18 -17.43
CA THR A 1130 27.82 23.72 -16.74
C THR A 1130 27.69 25.22 -16.49
N ARG A 1131 28.39 25.74 -15.47
CA ARG A 1131 28.41 27.19 -15.22
C ARG A 1131 29.09 27.94 -16.38
N VAL A 1132 28.84 29.24 -16.44
CA VAL A 1132 29.56 30.14 -17.35
C VAL A 1132 31.07 30.09 -17.05
N GLY A 1133 31.91 30.24 -18.08
CA GLY A 1133 33.36 30.28 -17.95
C GLY A 1133 33.91 31.63 -18.35
N ILE A 1134 35.23 31.80 -18.27
CA ILE A 1134 35.91 32.98 -18.80
C ILE A 1134 35.71 33.02 -20.33
N PRO A 1135 35.39 34.19 -20.93
CA PRO A 1135 35.23 34.30 -22.38
C PRO A 1135 36.47 33.80 -23.13
N VAL A 1136 36.27 33.07 -24.23
CA VAL A 1136 37.35 32.58 -25.09
C VAL A 1136 37.35 33.32 -26.43
N GLY A 1137 38.54 33.57 -26.97
CA GLY A 1137 38.73 34.27 -28.24
C GLY A 1137 39.72 35.43 -28.14
N ASN A 1138 39.65 36.35 -29.09
CA ASN A 1138 40.46 37.56 -29.11
C ASN A 1138 39.56 38.80 -29.31
N ILE A 1139 39.83 39.85 -28.54
CA ILE A 1139 39.10 41.12 -28.61
C ILE A 1139 39.93 42.09 -29.45
N GLN A 1140 39.41 42.52 -30.60
CA GLN A 1140 40.03 43.55 -31.42
C GLN A 1140 39.45 44.91 -31.03
N VAL A 1141 40.30 45.81 -30.52
CA VAL A 1141 39.95 47.18 -30.14
C VAL A 1141 40.50 48.14 -31.20
N TYR A 1142 39.68 49.06 -31.68
CA TYR A 1142 40.02 50.03 -32.72
C TYR A 1142 39.35 51.39 -32.50
N HIS A 1143 39.88 52.44 -33.13
CA HIS A 1143 39.37 53.81 -33.06
C HIS A 1143 39.29 54.40 -34.47
N PHE A 1144 38.42 55.38 -34.64
CA PHE A 1144 38.36 56.21 -35.84
C PHE A 1144 38.91 57.60 -35.50
N ASN A 1145 39.73 58.17 -36.40
CA ASN A 1145 40.30 59.50 -36.20
C ASN A 1145 39.19 60.57 -36.28
N ASN A 1146 38.63 60.95 -35.14
CA ASN A 1146 37.82 62.15 -35.03
C ASN A 1146 38.76 63.34 -34.77
N ALA A 1147 38.58 64.43 -35.52
CA ALA A 1147 39.44 65.62 -35.47
C ALA A 1147 39.34 66.44 -34.16
N ASP A 1148 38.75 65.86 -33.10
CA ASP A 1148 38.49 66.52 -31.82
C ASP A 1148 39.66 66.26 -30.84
N PRO A 1149 40.35 67.31 -30.35
CA PRO A 1149 41.44 67.19 -29.37
C PRO A 1149 41.00 66.67 -27.99
N PHE A 1150 39.70 66.74 -27.68
CA PHE A 1150 39.16 66.47 -26.34
C PHE A 1150 38.23 65.25 -26.28
N SER A 1151 38.05 64.53 -27.38
CA SER A 1151 37.26 63.29 -27.38
C SER A 1151 37.88 62.18 -28.24
N VAL A 1152 37.67 60.93 -27.81
CA VAL A 1152 38.12 59.73 -28.54
C VAL A 1152 37.02 58.68 -28.51
N THR A 1153 36.62 58.19 -29.69
CA THR A 1153 35.67 57.07 -29.81
C THR A 1153 36.42 55.75 -30.02
N ILE A 1154 36.15 54.78 -29.16
CA ILE A 1154 36.77 53.45 -29.14
C ILE A 1154 35.69 52.41 -29.40
N ASN A 1155 35.96 51.50 -30.31
CA ASN A 1155 35.08 50.40 -30.73
C ASN A 1155 35.79 49.06 -30.58
N TRP A 1156 35.03 47.98 -30.42
CA TRP A 1156 35.59 46.63 -30.35
C TRP A 1156 34.67 45.57 -30.94
N THR A 1157 35.24 44.41 -31.27
CA THR A 1157 34.52 43.26 -31.82
C THR A 1157 33.73 42.49 -30.76
N LEU A 1158 32.59 41.93 -31.15
CA LEU A 1158 31.84 40.97 -30.33
C LEU A 1158 32.66 39.69 -30.08
N THR A 1159 32.64 39.20 -28.85
CA THR A 1159 33.31 37.95 -28.44
C THR A 1159 32.39 36.72 -28.58
N SER A 1160 32.99 35.53 -28.62
CA SER A 1160 32.23 34.25 -28.63
C SER A 1160 31.37 34.10 -27.38
N THR A 1161 30.16 33.57 -27.54
CA THR A 1161 29.22 33.24 -26.45
C THR A 1161 29.33 31.79 -25.99
N GLU A 1162 30.30 31.02 -26.52
CA GLU A 1162 30.51 29.61 -26.17
C GLU A 1162 30.82 29.41 -24.69
N SER A 1163 31.50 30.37 -24.04
CA SER A 1163 31.75 30.32 -22.60
C SER A 1163 30.59 30.80 -21.73
N GLY A 1164 29.50 31.28 -22.34
CA GLY A 1164 28.44 32.00 -21.64
C GLY A 1164 28.23 33.43 -22.15
N PRO A 1165 27.13 34.09 -21.73
CA PRO A 1165 26.87 35.48 -22.07
C PRO A 1165 27.88 36.42 -21.41
N ILE A 1166 28.33 37.44 -22.15
CA ILE A 1166 29.16 38.52 -21.62
C ILE A 1166 28.26 39.44 -20.80
N GLU A 1167 28.58 39.65 -19.52
CA GLU A 1167 27.82 40.52 -18.62
C GLU A 1167 28.26 41.99 -18.70
N MET A 1168 29.53 42.22 -19.04
CA MET A 1168 30.08 43.57 -19.19
C MET A 1168 31.39 43.60 -19.96
N TYR A 1169 31.60 44.68 -20.72
CA TYR A 1169 32.91 45.12 -21.16
C TYR A 1169 33.40 46.22 -20.22
N ARG A 1170 34.65 46.10 -19.77
CA ARG A 1170 35.35 47.11 -18.96
C ARG A 1170 36.50 47.67 -19.78
N LEU A 1171 36.39 48.94 -20.18
CA LEU A 1171 37.48 49.65 -20.84
C LEU A 1171 38.30 50.38 -19.79
N MET A 1172 39.62 50.19 -19.86
CA MET A 1172 40.57 50.86 -18.99
C MET A 1172 41.59 51.62 -19.82
N TYR A 1173 42.18 52.68 -19.25
CA TYR A 1173 43.30 53.37 -19.86
C TYR A 1173 44.45 53.62 -18.91
N THR A 1174 45.65 53.72 -19.47
CA THR A 1174 46.86 54.22 -18.81
C THR A 1174 47.51 55.33 -19.64
N THR A 1175 48.11 56.30 -18.96
CA THR A 1175 48.98 57.34 -19.56
C THR A 1175 50.40 57.17 -18.99
N ALA A 1176 51.38 57.89 -19.54
CA ALA A 1176 52.77 57.79 -19.09
C ALA A 1176 52.97 58.18 -17.60
N ASP A 1177 52.06 58.98 -17.04
CA ASP A 1177 52.14 59.51 -15.67
C ASP A 1177 51.34 58.68 -14.65
N LEU A 1178 50.59 57.66 -15.10
CA LEU A 1178 49.73 56.83 -14.27
C LEU A 1178 50.34 55.42 -14.09
N THR A 1179 50.55 55.01 -12.84
CA THR A 1179 51.06 53.67 -12.52
C THR A 1179 49.97 52.59 -12.50
N GLU A 1180 48.70 52.95 -12.32
CA GLU A 1180 47.55 52.03 -12.31
C GLU A 1180 46.50 52.39 -13.40
N PRO A 1181 45.88 51.38 -14.04
CA PRO A 1181 44.87 51.60 -15.07
C PRO A 1181 43.55 52.13 -14.49
N ASN A 1182 43.05 53.22 -15.05
CA ASN A 1182 41.75 53.77 -14.68
C ASN A 1182 40.64 53.13 -15.52
N VAL A 1183 39.59 52.63 -14.86
CA VAL A 1183 38.37 52.15 -15.51
C VAL A 1183 37.53 53.34 -15.98
N ILE A 1184 37.18 53.38 -17.27
CA ILE A 1184 36.50 54.52 -17.91
C ILE A 1184 35.19 54.18 -18.57
N TYR A 1185 34.95 52.90 -18.83
CA TYR A 1185 33.66 52.43 -19.31
C TYR A 1185 33.38 51.06 -18.73
N GLU A 1186 32.16 50.88 -18.26
CA GLU A 1186 31.59 49.58 -17.89
C GLU A 1186 30.21 49.48 -18.52
N GLY A 1187 30.01 48.49 -19.38
CA GLY A 1187 28.72 48.25 -20.01
C GLY A 1187 28.79 47.26 -21.17
N LEU A 1188 27.65 47.02 -21.81
CA LEU A 1188 27.52 46.00 -22.86
C LEU A 1188 27.67 46.54 -24.29
N ASN A 1189 27.75 47.87 -24.45
CA ASN A 1189 27.94 48.45 -25.78
C ASN A 1189 29.31 48.06 -26.32
N THR A 1190 29.41 47.91 -27.63
CA THR A 1190 30.67 47.62 -28.33
C THR A 1190 31.39 48.89 -28.80
N SER A 1191 30.97 50.05 -28.31
CA SER A 1191 31.48 51.37 -28.66
C SER A 1191 31.28 52.37 -27.52
N VAL A 1192 32.29 53.19 -27.22
CA VAL A 1192 32.19 54.31 -26.27
C VAL A 1192 32.95 55.53 -26.77
N THR A 1193 32.38 56.72 -26.55
CA THR A 1193 33.09 57.99 -26.76
C THR A 1193 33.51 58.56 -25.42
N LEU A 1194 34.81 58.76 -25.26
CA LEU A 1194 35.42 59.40 -24.09
C LEU A 1194 35.51 60.89 -24.34
N TYR A 1195 35.02 61.69 -23.39
CA TYR A 1195 35.07 63.15 -23.43
C TYR A 1195 36.03 63.65 -22.33
N ASN A 1196 36.55 64.87 -22.50
CA ASN A 1196 37.52 65.50 -21.59
C ASN A 1196 38.89 64.79 -21.55
N VAL A 1197 39.29 64.11 -22.62
CA VAL A 1197 40.68 63.66 -22.75
C VAL A 1197 41.60 64.86 -22.96
N LEU A 1198 42.84 64.77 -22.50
CA LEU A 1198 43.81 65.85 -22.64
C LEU A 1198 44.33 65.90 -24.09
N PRO A 1199 44.47 67.09 -24.68
CA PRO A 1199 45.10 67.24 -25.99
C PRO A 1199 46.56 66.78 -25.98
N PHE A 1200 47.07 66.35 -27.13
CA PHE A 1200 48.45 65.88 -27.32
C PHE A 1200 48.95 64.85 -26.30
N THR A 1201 48.06 64.01 -25.77
CA THR A 1201 48.36 63.04 -24.72
C THR A 1201 48.27 61.62 -25.27
N ARG A 1202 49.22 60.76 -24.89
CA ARG A 1202 49.26 59.35 -25.31
C ARG A 1202 48.53 58.48 -24.29
N TYR A 1203 47.46 57.84 -24.74
CA TYR A 1203 46.64 56.91 -23.98
C TYR A 1203 46.85 55.46 -24.45
N HIS A 1204 46.90 54.51 -23.53
CA HIS A 1204 46.90 53.08 -23.81
C HIS A 1204 45.61 52.48 -23.27
N PHE A 1205 44.78 51.97 -24.15
CA PHE A 1205 43.47 51.41 -23.81
C PHE A 1205 43.52 49.89 -23.80
N SER A 1206 42.97 49.26 -22.77
CA SER A 1206 42.77 47.81 -22.69
C SER A 1206 41.33 47.51 -22.36
N LEU A 1207 40.73 46.56 -23.08
CA LEU A 1207 39.36 46.12 -22.84
C LEU A 1207 39.34 44.77 -22.15
N HIS A 1208 38.49 44.61 -21.14
CA HIS A 1208 38.16 43.34 -20.51
C HIS A 1208 36.72 42.96 -20.87
N ALA A 1209 36.50 41.80 -21.49
CA ALA A 1209 35.17 41.23 -21.65
C ALA A 1209 34.93 40.22 -20.53
N CYS A 1210 33.91 40.43 -19.70
CA CYS A 1210 33.69 39.68 -18.47
C CYS A 1210 32.38 38.88 -18.51
N THR A 1211 32.46 37.63 -18.06
CA THR A 1211 31.30 36.86 -17.58
C THR A 1211 31.28 36.91 -16.05
N ALA A 1212 30.25 36.31 -15.43
CA ALA A 1212 30.15 36.18 -13.96
C ALA A 1212 31.38 35.53 -13.30
N GLU A 1213 32.17 34.75 -14.04
CA GLU A 1213 33.27 33.94 -13.51
C GLU A 1213 34.67 34.49 -13.86
N GLY A 1214 34.78 35.47 -14.77
CA GLY A 1214 36.04 36.17 -15.04
C GLY A 1214 36.10 36.90 -16.38
N CYS A 1215 37.25 37.54 -16.66
CA CYS A 1215 37.40 38.44 -17.80
C CYS A 1215 38.50 38.00 -18.79
N LEU A 1216 38.20 38.11 -20.08
CA LEU A 1216 39.16 38.05 -21.18
C LEU A 1216 39.71 39.45 -21.46
N GLN A 1217 41.03 39.59 -21.48
CA GLN A 1217 41.70 40.87 -21.75
C GLN A 1217 42.14 41.01 -23.20
N SER A 1218 41.89 42.18 -23.81
CA SER A 1218 42.39 42.57 -25.11
C SER A 1218 43.87 42.95 -25.07
N SER A 1219 44.53 42.90 -26.22
CA SER A 1219 45.84 43.56 -26.38
C SER A 1219 45.68 45.08 -26.21
N PRO A 1220 46.64 45.80 -25.58
CA PRO A 1220 46.55 47.25 -25.40
C PRO A 1220 46.62 47.99 -26.74
N MET A 1221 45.77 49.01 -26.88
CA MET A 1221 45.69 49.87 -28.05
C MET A 1221 46.16 51.29 -27.70
N THR A 1222 47.11 51.84 -28.47
CA THR A 1222 47.61 53.20 -28.23
C THR A 1222 46.89 54.23 -29.10
N VAL A 1223 46.43 55.32 -28.48
CA VAL A 1223 45.86 56.49 -29.17
C VAL A 1223 46.58 57.75 -28.70
N VAL A 1224 46.85 58.68 -29.62
CA VAL A 1224 47.42 59.99 -29.32
C VAL A 1224 46.40 61.05 -29.75
N THR A 1225 45.94 61.87 -28.80
CA THR A 1225 44.95 62.93 -29.09
C THR A 1225 45.56 64.04 -29.94
N PRO A 1226 44.78 64.70 -30.82
CA PRO A 1226 45.22 65.87 -31.58
C PRO A 1226 45.72 67.03 -30.70
N GLN A 1227 46.55 67.90 -31.27
CA GLN A 1227 47.04 69.12 -30.61
C GLN A 1227 46.00 70.24 -30.72
N THR A 1228 45.97 71.18 -29.77
CA THR A 1228 45.10 72.38 -29.77
C THR A 1228 45.84 73.60 -29.23
N PRO A 1229 45.38 74.85 -29.44
CA PRO A 1229 46.09 76.03 -28.94
C PRO A 1229 46.36 75.97 -27.43
N PRO A 1230 47.52 76.49 -26.98
CA PRO A 1230 47.86 76.53 -25.56
C PRO A 1230 46.88 77.40 -24.78
N SER A 1231 46.54 76.98 -23.56
CA SER A 1231 45.62 77.67 -22.65
C SER A 1231 46.31 78.11 -21.37
N ASN A 1232 45.69 79.08 -20.66
CA ASN A 1232 46.19 79.62 -19.39
C ASN A 1232 47.61 80.23 -19.51
N GLN A 1233 47.78 81.11 -20.50
CA GLN A 1233 48.94 81.97 -20.61
C GLN A 1233 48.83 83.11 -19.58
N ASN A 1234 49.76 83.12 -18.63
CA ASN A 1234 49.81 84.20 -17.65
C ASN A 1234 50.21 85.53 -18.32
N PRO A 1235 49.68 86.67 -17.83
CA PRO A 1235 50.08 87.98 -18.33
C PRO A 1235 51.60 88.17 -18.16
N PRO A 1236 52.27 88.88 -19.08
CA PRO A 1236 53.69 89.17 -18.96
C PRO A 1236 53.95 90.03 -17.72
N PHE A 1237 54.99 89.67 -16.97
CA PHE A 1237 55.58 90.49 -15.94
C PHE A 1237 56.20 91.73 -16.59
N VAL A 1238 55.67 92.90 -16.25
CA VAL A 1238 56.14 94.19 -16.75
C VAL A 1238 57.01 94.84 -15.68
N THR A 1239 58.22 95.23 -16.06
CA THR A 1239 59.10 96.06 -15.23
C THR A 1239 59.43 97.35 -15.96
N HIS A 1240 59.35 98.48 -15.25
CA HIS A 1240 59.69 99.78 -15.81
C HIS A 1240 61.21 99.88 -15.97
N SER A 1241 61.68 99.98 -17.21
CA SER A 1241 63.12 100.11 -17.50
C SER A 1241 63.52 101.58 -17.70
N SER A 1242 62.67 102.42 -18.29
CA SER A 1242 62.84 103.87 -18.37
C SER A 1242 61.52 104.61 -18.61
N SER A 1243 61.56 105.95 -18.72
CA SER A 1243 60.39 106.78 -19.05
C SER A 1243 59.80 106.54 -20.45
N THR A 1244 60.53 105.85 -21.34
CA THR A 1244 60.09 105.51 -22.71
C THR A 1244 60.17 104.01 -23.04
N SER A 1245 60.51 103.14 -22.08
CA SER A 1245 60.65 101.70 -22.33
C SER A 1245 60.23 100.81 -21.16
N LEU A 1246 59.59 99.68 -21.49
CA LEU A 1246 59.16 98.63 -20.56
C LEU A 1246 59.83 97.31 -20.93
N SER A 1247 60.31 96.55 -19.94
CA SER A 1247 60.78 95.18 -20.13
C SER A 1247 59.66 94.19 -19.77
N LEU A 1248 59.32 93.34 -20.73
CA LEU A 1248 58.24 92.35 -20.65
C LEU A 1248 58.87 90.94 -20.59
N LYS A 1249 58.53 90.15 -19.57
CA LYS A 1249 58.86 88.72 -19.49
C LYS A 1249 57.59 87.91 -19.27
N TRP A 1250 57.43 86.76 -19.92
CA TRP A 1250 56.30 85.86 -19.67
C TRP A 1250 56.79 84.42 -19.47
N ASN A 1251 56.05 83.68 -18.64
CA ASN A 1251 56.25 82.24 -18.48
C ASN A 1251 55.55 81.49 -19.60
N PRO A 1252 55.96 80.25 -19.94
CA PRO A 1252 55.20 79.40 -20.85
C PRO A 1252 53.76 79.19 -20.36
N PRO A 1253 52.82 78.86 -21.28
CA PRO A 1253 51.45 78.57 -20.91
C PRO A 1253 51.42 77.36 -19.98
N SER A 1254 50.60 77.43 -18.93
CA SER A 1254 50.50 76.33 -17.96
C SER A 1254 49.88 75.06 -18.55
N GLN A 1255 49.18 75.17 -19.68
CA GLN A 1255 48.68 74.05 -20.47
C GLN A 1255 49.12 74.25 -21.93
N ALA A 1256 50.21 73.59 -22.34
CA ALA A 1256 50.77 73.72 -23.68
C ALA A 1256 49.86 73.12 -24.77
N ASN A 1257 49.10 72.06 -24.45
CA ASN A 1257 48.14 71.40 -25.34
C ASN A 1257 48.66 70.93 -26.72
N GLY A 1258 49.98 70.90 -26.89
CA GLY A 1258 50.68 70.66 -28.15
C GLY A 1258 52.20 70.73 -27.97
N LYS A 1259 52.92 70.56 -29.08
CA LYS A 1259 54.38 70.47 -29.14
C LYS A 1259 55.08 71.83 -29.19
#